data_AF-A0A6C0CUW9-F1
#
_entry.id   AF-A0A6C0CUW9-F1
#
_cell.length_a   1.000
_cell.length_b   1.000
_cell.length_c   1.000
_cell.angle_alpha   90.00
_cell.angle_beta   90.00
_cell.angle_gamma   90.00
#
_symmetry.space_group_name_H-M   'P 1'
#
loop_
_entity.id
_entity.type
_entity.pdbx_description
1 polymer ?
#
loop_
_entity_poly.entity_id
_entity_poly.type
_entity_poly.pdbx_seq_one_letter_code
_entity_poly.pdbx_strand_id
1 'polypeptide(L)'
;MTIFVCGSSGILGRELCKLLKSKNIEYTGSYNYNKVENAIHLDFFNSQQIEESLINLKVTLCVNCIVERQLEICENNWNNTKKTNIDITNHLSKICSKLNIHFIHISTDYVFDGMNAPYYPDSQPNPLQNYGISKLISEYKVKSNATKYTIIRVPVLYTDNINNLQDTAVTLIGKKILNRIDTSKEDNFSVRRPNYIPDFCNFIYDMIINPQVGVYHFCNPLEKVSKYQVAQIISEFLCKKLNVISIDTEPNDGAERPKDTFLKDTKYNILDYTFTPLKRGLERCFQKLWHPVLDINRDVNTKNVFFMIDLDGTLIDTDKIHYECYRDVLKQEMNVELTYDHYYDILENQGIDFYLENTFGTDMKNIIKTRKNDKIQEIETIQFIKNADSFIEYLDKYDVNHVVVTNTSLVNVEYFKKKLPLLNKIKNWVVREDYTNSKPCGECYELAKQKYYKDEEKIIGIENTMSGFSAVKNITDCVYIVTDKHLKSYEILKTKDVYLINDFSQIFTQVVNSEENNEFVSSVGILKSCSVYSNERNSSDLYCRAYDFNKLKDGDSLYICVTAIKDFHDNHLKNMKCKFVLVSGDGDEGPEKYFHSEEAFLNFINNEKIIHWYCINSTIKHEKLTIIPYGLDYHTMSFGGVPQWGHIISCYEQELLLKKIKKQTKPFWERKIMCYSNFHHSLTHNIDRVNALNEIPNNLIYYQYGLLTRETTWINQTEYAFVVSPFGVGLDCIRTWEALCFGCIPIVKKCGIEDLFIDLPVLIVNEWHEITNELLVVTVQKFKNMTFNYEKLKLKYWVDQINQYRHLKI
;
A
#
# COMPACT_ATOMS: atom_id res chain seq x y z
N MET A 1 37.64 -17.48 -22.64
CA MET A 1 36.36 -17.27 -23.33
C MET A 1 36.01 -15.82 -23.12
N THR A 2 35.85 -15.04 -24.19
CA THR A 2 35.57 -13.59 -24.08
C THR A 2 34.18 -13.32 -24.61
N ILE A 3 33.35 -12.69 -23.78
CA ILE A 3 31.93 -12.42 -24.06
C ILE A 3 31.74 -10.97 -24.47
N PHE A 4 30.92 -10.74 -25.48
CA PHE A 4 30.51 -9.41 -25.88
C PHE A 4 29.02 -9.19 -25.62
N VAL A 5 28.65 -8.14 -24.89
CA VAL A 5 27.25 -7.84 -24.57
C VAL A 5 26.79 -6.59 -25.33
N CYS A 6 25.99 -6.78 -26.38
CA CYS A 6 25.40 -5.68 -27.13
C CYS A 6 24.25 -5.04 -26.33
N GLY A 7 24.30 -3.72 -26.12
CA GLY A 7 23.26 -2.99 -25.37
C GLY A 7 23.42 -3.11 -23.85
N SER A 8 24.66 -3.04 -23.35
CA SER A 8 24.99 -3.12 -21.92
C SER A 8 24.46 -1.95 -21.09
N SER A 9 24.07 -0.85 -21.73
CA SER A 9 23.41 0.27 -21.05
C SER A 9 21.91 0.06 -20.84
N GLY A 10 21.31 -0.91 -21.52
CA GLY A 10 19.92 -1.34 -21.33
C GLY A 10 19.72 -2.19 -20.09
N ILE A 11 18.47 -2.38 -19.68
CA ILE A 11 18.13 -2.98 -18.38
C ILE A 11 18.62 -4.43 -18.26
N LEU A 12 18.35 -5.26 -19.27
CA LEU A 12 18.85 -6.64 -19.31
C LEU A 12 20.38 -6.70 -19.42
N GLY A 13 20.96 -5.85 -20.27
CA GLY A 13 22.42 -5.80 -20.47
C GLY A 13 23.18 -5.45 -19.20
N ARG A 14 22.70 -4.45 -18.43
CA ARG A 14 23.30 -4.05 -17.15
C ARG A 14 23.29 -5.20 -16.13
N GLU A 15 22.14 -5.86 -15.96
CA GLU A 15 22.02 -7.00 -15.04
C GLU A 15 22.89 -8.19 -15.45
N LEU A 16 22.95 -8.50 -16.75
CA LEU A 16 23.81 -9.58 -17.24
C LEU A 16 25.29 -9.27 -16.99
N CYS A 17 25.74 -8.04 -17.31
CA CYS A 17 27.11 -7.61 -17.04
C CYS A 17 27.46 -7.66 -15.55
N LYS A 18 26.53 -7.26 -14.67
CA LYS A 18 26.67 -7.37 -13.21
C LYS A 18 26.84 -8.83 -12.78
N LEU A 19 26.04 -9.75 -13.30
CA LEU A 19 26.16 -11.18 -13.03
C LEU A 19 27.51 -11.73 -13.52
N LEU A 20 27.91 -11.43 -14.76
CA LEU A 20 29.18 -11.86 -15.33
C LEU A 20 30.38 -11.39 -14.50
N LYS A 21 30.37 -10.12 -14.06
CA LYS A 21 31.36 -9.56 -13.13
C LYS A 21 31.41 -10.35 -11.82
N SER A 22 30.26 -10.65 -11.22
CA SER A 22 30.18 -11.41 -9.96
C SER A 22 30.68 -12.86 -10.08
N LYS A 23 30.62 -13.44 -11.29
CA LYS A 23 31.09 -14.79 -11.61
C LYS A 23 32.54 -14.81 -12.12
N ASN A 24 33.25 -13.68 -12.12
CA ASN A 24 34.60 -13.52 -12.66
C ASN A 24 34.74 -13.98 -14.12
N ILE A 25 33.71 -13.75 -14.94
CA ILE A 25 33.75 -14.03 -16.36
C ILE A 25 34.22 -12.78 -17.12
N GLU A 26 35.19 -12.94 -18.01
CA GLU A 26 35.68 -11.86 -18.86
C GLU A 26 34.62 -11.45 -19.89
N TYR A 27 34.23 -10.18 -19.86
CA TYR A 27 33.27 -9.61 -20.79
C TYR A 27 33.63 -8.18 -21.17
N THR A 28 33.18 -7.77 -22.36
CA THR A 28 33.17 -6.37 -22.80
C THR A 28 31.74 -5.99 -23.19
N GLY A 29 31.24 -4.91 -22.60
CA GLY A 29 29.94 -4.35 -22.95
C GLY A 29 29.99 -3.37 -24.11
N SER A 30 28.83 -2.89 -24.53
CA SER A 30 28.71 -1.78 -25.48
C SER A 30 27.56 -0.86 -25.16
N TYR A 31 27.69 0.40 -25.57
CA TYR A 31 26.66 1.41 -25.45
C TYR A 31 26.62 2.32 -26.69
N ASN A 32 25.50 3.02 -26.86
CA ASN A 32 25.34 4.10 -27.84
C ASN A 32 25.38 5.46 -27.12
N TYR A 33 24.29 5.89 -26.48
CA TYR A 33 24.24 7.19 -25.78
C TYR A 33 24.72 7.14 -24.32
N ASN A 34 24.23 6.17 -23.54
CA ASN A 34 24.48 6.10 -22.11
C ASN A 34 25.73 5.30 -21.80
N LYS A 35 26.83 5.99 -21.48
CA LYS A 35 28.11 5.36 -21.10
C LYS A 35 27.93 4.48 -19.86
N VAL A 36 28.51 3.30 -19.89
CA VAL A 36 28.57 2.36 -18.75
C VAL A 36 29.99 1.83 -18.58
N GLU A 37 30.32 1.36 -17.37
CA GLU A 37 31.63 0.80 -17.04
C GLU A 37 31.91 -0.48 -17.85
N ASN A 38 33.18 -0.74 -18.16
CA ASN A 38 33.62 -1.93 -18.90
C ASN A 38 32.89 -2.13 -20.24
N ALA A 39 32.63 -1.03 -20.97
CA ALA A 39 31.95 -1.03 -22.25
C ALA A 39 32.56 -0.03 -23.24
N ILE A 40 32.42 -0.34 -24.54
CA ILE A 40 32.87 0.52 -25.63
C ILE A 40 31.70 1.20 -26.34
N HIS A 41 31.93 2.41 -26.84
CA HIS A 41 30.96 3.09 -27.72
C HIS A 41 30.96 2.43 -29.10
N LEU A 42 29.79 2.03 -29.58
CA LEU A 42 29.64 1.39 -30.90
C LEU A 42 28.43 1.93 -31.64
N ASP A 43 28.66 2.32 -32.90
CA ASP A 43 27.56 2.54 -33.84
C ASP A 43 27.18 1.21 -34.48
N PHE A 44 26.01 0.69 -34.12
CA PHE A 44 25.50 -0.58 -34.62
C PHE A 44 25.08 -0.55 -36.10
N PHE A 45 25.12 0.60 -36.76
CA PHE A 45 24.97 0.73 -38.20
C PHE A 45 26.30 0.67 -38.95
N ASN A 46 27.44 0.80 -38.25
CA ASN A 46 28.77 0.68 -38.84
C ASN A 46 29.30 -0.76 -38.73
N SER A 47 28.98 -1.58 -39.75
CA SER A 47 29.39 -3.00 -39.77
C SER A 47 30.89 -3.23 -39.65
N GLN A 48 31.73 -2.36 -40.23
CA GLN A 48 33.18 -2.46 -40.15
C GLN A 48 33.69 -2.23 -38.72
N GLN A 49 33.17 -1.19 -38.06
CA GLN A 49 33.55 -0.89 -36.67
C GLN A 49 33.20 -2.04 -35.72
N ILE A 50 32.02 -2.66 -35.90
CA ILE A 50 31.61 -3.82 -35.12
C ILE A 50 32.57 -4.99 -35.36
N GLU A 51 32.86 -5.31 -36.62
CA GLU A 51 33.75 -6.42 -36.98
C GLU A 51 35.16 -6.24 -36.40
N GLU A 52 35.77 -5.06 -36.58
CA GLU A 52 37.09 -4.73 -36.03
C GLU A 52 37.11 -4.83 -34.50
N SER A 53 36.05 -4.36 -33.84
CA SER A 53 35.94 -4.43 -32.37
C SER A 53 35.87 -5.87 -31.87
N LEU A 54 35.05 -6.72 -32.51
CA LEU A 54 34.92 -8.13 -32.14
C LEU A 54 36.22 -8.90 -32.34
N ILE A 55 36.98 -8.61 -33.41
CA ILE A 55 38.30 -9.19 -33.68
C ILE A 55 39.32 -8.76 -32.62
N ASN A 56 39.44 -7.45 -32.37
CA ASN A 56 40.42 -6.90 -31.44
C ASN A 56 40.22 -7.41 -30.01
N LEU A 57 38.95 -7.57 -29.61
CA LEU A 57 38.56 -8.11 -28.31
C LEU A 57 38.62 -9.65 -28.25
N LYS A 58 38.93 -10.33 -29.35
CA LYS A 58 38.96 -11.81 -29.45
C LYS A 58 37.67 -12.46 -28.95
N VAL A 59 36.53 -11.88 -29.32
CA VAL A 59 35.22 -12.33 -28.86
C VAL A 59 34.94 -13.75 -29.35
N THR A 60 34.39 -14.57 -28.46
CA THR A 60 34.00 -15.97 -28.75
C THR A 60 32.49 -16.19 -28.66
N LEU A 61 31.79 -15.34 -27.92
CA LEU A 61 30.33 -15.36 -27.77
C LEU A 61 29.79 -13.93 -27.69
N CYS A 62 28.70 -13.66 -28.39
CA CYS A 62 28.05 -12.35 -28.42
C CYS A 62 26.59 -12.48 -27.96
N VAL A 63 26.16 -11.67 -27.00
CA VAL A 63 24.78 -11.61 -26.49
C VAL A 63 24.14 -10.30 -26.95
N ASN A 64 23.08 -10.39 -27.74
CA ASN A 64 22.36 -9.23 -28.23
C ASN A 64 21.15 -8.88 -27.36
N CYS A 65 21.29 -7.83 -26.54
CA CYS A 65 20.23 -7.26 -25.71
C CYS A 65 19.61 -5.97 -26.29
N ILE A 66 19.98 -5.57 -27.52
CA ILE A 66 19.48 -4.34 -28.15
C ILE A 66 18.06 -4.56 -28.66
N VAL A 67 17.15 -3.64 -28.28
CA VAL A 67 15.75 -3.68 -28.69
C VAL A 67 15.06 -2.33 -28.48
N GLU A 68 14.23 -1.90 -29.43
CA GLU A 68 13.11 -1.00 -29.20
C GLU A 68 11.91 -1.84 -28.75
N ARG A 69 11.46 -1.62 -27.51
CA ARG A 69 10.45 -2.43 -26.82
C ARG A 69 9.17 -1.65 -26.53
N GLN A 70 9.15 -0.35 -26.76
CA GLN A 70 7.99 0.49 -26.50
C GLN A 70 7.00 0.30 -27.65
N LEU A 71 5.83 -0.24 -27.32
CA LEU A 71 4.85 -0.63 -28.32
C LEU A 71 4.28 0.56 -29.08
N GLU A 72 4.04 1.68 -28.39
CA GLU A 72 3.63 2.92 -29.02
C GLU A 72 4.64 3.39 -30.08
N ILE A 73 5.94 3.30 -29.80
CA ILE A 73 7.00 3.61 -30.78
C ILE A 73 6.99 2.57 -31.91
N CYS A 74 6.79 1.29 -31.59
CA CYS A 74 6.76 0.22 -32.57
C CYS A 74 5.62 0.36 -33.58
N GLU A 75 4.43 0.72 -33.10
CA GLU A 75 3.25 0.93 -33.94
C GLU A 75 3.35 2.23 -34.75
N ASN A 76 3.79 3.33 -34.12
CA ASN A 76 3.77 4.65 -34.76
C ASN A 76 5.04 4.95 -35.58
N ASN A 77 6.14 4.23 -35.37
CA ASN A 77 7.42 4.46 -36.05
C ASN A 77 8.09 3.14 -36.48
N TRP A 78 7.49 2.49 -37.47
CA TRP A 78 8.00 1.23 -38.04
C TRP A 78 9.43 1.34 -38.58
N ASN A 79 9.81 2.47 -39.18
CA ASN A 79 11.16 2.66 -39.71
C ASN A 79 12.23 2.60 -38.61
N ASN A 80 11.99 3.24 -37.46
CA ASN A 80 12.89 3.15 -36.32
C ASN A 80 12.95 1.73 -35.75
N THR A 81 11.79 1.08 -35.66
CA THR A 81 11.64 -0.29 -35.15
C THR A 81 12.37 -1.29 -36.01
N LYS A 82 12.25 -1.18 -37.34
CA LYS A 82 12.99 -1.99 -38.31
C LYS A 82 14.50 -1.80 -38.15
N LYS A 83 14.96 -0.54 -38.13
CA LYS A 83 16.39 -0.22 -37.96
C LYS A 83 16.95 -0.85 -36.69
N THR A 84 16.25 -0.67 -35.56
CA THR A 84 16.74 -1.09 -34.24
C THR A 84 16.61 -2.60 -34.02
N ASN A 85 15.44 -3.18 -34.29
CA ASN A 85 15.18 -4.59 -33.95
C ASN A 85 15.71 -5.54 -35.03
N ILE A 86 15.47 -5.22 -36.31
CA ILE A 86 15.75 -6.12 -37.44
C ILE A 86 17.15 -5.88 -38.00
N ASP A 87 17.48 -4.66 -38.42
CA ASP A 87 18.69 -4.40 -39.20
C ASP A 87 19.95 -4.60 -38.36
N ILE A 88 19.99 -4.09 -37.12
CA ILE A 88 21.09 -4.33 -36.17
C ILE A 88 21.27 -5.83 -35.91
N THR A 89 20.19 -6.58 -35.63
CA THR A 89 20.28 -8.02 -35.38
C THR A 89 20.78 -8.77 -36.62
N ASN A 90 20.34 -8.38 -37.82
CA ASN A 90 20.81 -8.94 -39.08
C ASN A 90 22.31 -8.68 -39.30
N HIS A 91 22.81 -7.48 -39.02
CA HIS A 91 24.24 -7.17 -39.12
C HIS A 91 25.07 -7.98 -38.11
N LEU A 92 24.68 -7.97 -36.84
CA LEU A 92 25.39 -8.69 -35.77
C LEU A 92 25.45 -10.19 -36.06
N SER A 93 24.34 -10.80 -36.48
CA SER A 93 24.32 -12.24 -36.79
C SER A 93 25.21 -12.60 -37.98
N LYS A 94 25.28 -11.77 -39.03
CA LYS A 94 26.21 -11.98 -40.16
C LYS A 94 27.66 -11.89 -39.74
N ILE A 95 28.02 -10.85 -38.97
CA ILE A 95 29.40 -10.66 -38.50
C ILE A 95 29.80 -11.80 -37.56
N CYS A 96 28.94 -12.18 -36.61
CA CYS A 96 29.21 -13.30 -35.71
C CYS A 96 29.41 -14.60 -36.48
N SER A 97 28.58 -14.86 -37.50
CA SER A 97 28.75 -16.02 -38.39
C SER A 97 30.08 -16.00 -39.14
N LYS A 98 30.45 -14.87 -39.75
CA LYS A 98 31.73 -14.67 -40.44
C LYS A 98 32.94 -14.92 -39.53
N LEU A 99 32.86 -14.49 -38.26
CA LEU A 99 33.92 -14.62 -37.26
C LEU A 99 33.82 -15.91 -36.43
N ASN A 100 32.88 -16.81 -36.75
CA ASN A 100 32.64 -18.05 -36.01
C ASN A 100 32.33 -17.86 -34.51
N ILE A 101 31.70 -16.73 -34.17
CA ILE A 101 31.26 -16.34 -32.82
C ILE A 101 29.86 -16.92 -32.57
N HIS A 102 29.62 -17.50 -31.39
CA HIS A 102 28.28 -17.95 -31.01
C HIS A 102 27.38 -16.75 -30.68
N PHE A 103 26.21 -16.67 -31.32
CA PHE A 103 25.33 -15.50 -31.20
C PHE A 103 24.06 -15.81 -30.39
N ILE A 104 23.91 -15.19 -29.22
CA ILE A 104 22.69 -15.28 -28.40
C ILE A 104 21.80 -14.07 -28.71
N HIS A 105 20.56 -14.31 -29.15
CA HIS A 105 19.56 -13.27 -29.42
C HIS A 105 18.37 -13.39 -28.48
N ILE A 106 18.03 -12.30 -27.79
CA ILE A 106 16.86 -12.24 -26.93
C ILE A 106 15.63 -11.86 -27.76
N SER A 107 14.63 -12.72 -27.78
CA SER A 107 13.33 -12.55 -28.44
C SER A 107 12.21 -12.38 -27.40
N THR A 108 10.95 -12.51 -27.82
CA THR A 108 9.76 -12.23 -27.00
C THR A 108 8.70 -13.30 -27.16
N ASP A 109 7.83 -13.44 -26.17
CA ASP A 109 6.57 -14.17 -26.23
C ASP A 109 5.55 -13.56 -27.22
N TYR A 110 5.67 -12.27 -27.56
CA TYR A 110 4.80 -11.56 -28.52
C TYR A 110 5.00 -12.00 -29.98
N VAL A 111 5.85 -12.99 -30.24
CA VAL A 111 5.85 -13.71 -31.53
C VAL A 111 4.61 -14.61 -31.70
N PHE A 112 3.80 -14.78 -30.64
CA PHE A 112 2.57 -15.58 -30.64
C PHE A 112 1.32 -14.71 -30.43
N ASP A 113 0.18 -15.19 -30.93
CA ASP A 113 -1.15 -14.55 -30.84
C ASP A 113 -1.86 -14.79 -29.50
N GLY A 114 -1.37 -15.74 -28.71
CA GLY A 114 -1.94 -16.09 -27.42
C GLY A 114 -3.28 -16.84 -27.48
N MET A 115 -3.61 -17.46 -28.62
CA MET A 115 -4.82 -18.28 -28.78
C MET A 115 -4.67 -19.74 -28.33
N ASN A 116 -3.45 -20.30 -28.40
CA ASN A 116 -3.19 -21.73 -28.26
C ASN A 116 -2.08 -22.06 -27.24
N ALA A 117 -2.00 -21.30 -26.14
CA ALA A 117 -1.05 -21.59 -25.07
C ALA A 117 -1.24 -23.00 -24.46
N PRO A 118 -0.15 -23.70 -24.04
CA PRO A 118 1.24 -23.24 -24.04
C PRO A 118 1.95 -23.38 -25.39
N TYR A 119 2.87 -22.46 -25.67
CA TYR A 119 3.73 -22.46 -26.85
C TYR A 119 5.11 -23.07 -26.54
N TYR A 120 5.52 -24.00 -27.39
CA TYR A 120 6.83 -24.66 -27.39
C TYR A 120 7.77 -24.02 -28.42
N PRO A 121 9.10 -24.24 -28.35
CA PRO A 121 10.05 -23.58 -29.26
C PRO A 121 9.80 -23.81 -30.76
N ASP A 122 9.14 -24.91 -31.11
CA ASP A 122 8.72 -25.33 -32.45
C ASP A 122 7.29 -24.91 -32.81
N SER A 123 6.52 -24.35 -31.88
CA SER A 123 5.18 -23.82 -32.15
C SER A 123 5.23 -22.71 -33.19
N GLN A 124 4.23 -22.68 -34.07
CA GLN A 124 4.13 -21.70 -35.15
C GLN A 124 3.89 -20.29 -34.61
N PRO A 125 4.77 -19.32 -34.91
CA PRO A 125 4.58 -17.92 -34.53
C PRO A 125 3.45 -17.25 -35.34
N ASN A 126 2.70 -16.35 -34.69
CA ASN A 126 1.66 -15.52 -35.29
C ASN A 126 1.53 -14.18 -34.51
N PRO A 127 2.47 -13.23 -34.69
CA PRO A 127 2.48 -12.00 -33.90
C PRO A 127 1.34 -11.06 -34.32
N LEU A 128 0.67 -10.44 -33.34
CA LEU A 128 -0.42 -9.49 -33.55
C LEU A 128 0.05 -8.03 -33.70
N GLN A 129 1.27 -7.72 -33.24
CA GLN A 129 1.77 -6.36 -33.08
C GLN A 129 3.07 -6.14 -33.84
N ASN A 130 3.35 -4.89 -34.23
CA ASN A 130 4.58 -4.53 -34.95
C ASN A 130 5.84 -4.90 -34.16
N TYR A 131 5.82 -4.77 -32.84
CA TYR A 131 6.92 -5.26 -32.00
C TYR A 131 7.17 -6.76 -32.17
N GLY A 132 6.12 -7.59 -32.03
CA GLY A 132 6.19 -9.04 -32.22
C GLY A 132 6.65 -9.43 -33.62
N ILE A 133 6.12 -8.77 -34.66
CA ILE A 133 6.52 -8.95 -36.06
C ILE A 133 8.02 -8.66 -36.23
N SER A 134 8.50 -7.53 -35.68
CA SER A 134 9.91 -7.16 -35.79
C SER A 134 10.85 -8.18 -35.13
N LYS A 135 10.44 -8.73 -33.98
CA LYS A 135 11.21 -9.76 -33.27
C LYS A 135 11.20 -11.09 -34.02
N LEU A 136 10.06 -11.50 -34.58
CA LEU A 136 9.98 -12.70 -35.40
C LEU A 136 10.85 -12.60 -36.68
N ILE A 137 10.83 -11.45 -37.37
CA ILE A 137 11.73 -11.21 -38.52
C ILE A 137 13.19 -11.32 -38.09
N SER A 138 13.54 -10.79 -36.91
CA SER A 138 14.89 -10.86 -36.35
C SER A 138 15.31 -12.32 -36.10
N GLU A 139 14.42 -13.16 -35.56
CA GLU A 139 14.67 -14.60 -35.42
C GLU A 139 14.97 -15.27 -36.76
N TYR A 140 14.21 -14.97 -37.81
CA TYR A 140 14.46 -15.51 -39.15
C TYR A 140 15.81 -15.06 -39.70
N LYS A 141 16.20 -13.81 -39.49
CA LYS A 141 17.53 -13.32 -39.89
C LYS A 141 18.66 -14.04 -39.16
N VAL A 142 18.53 -14.25 -37.86
CA VAL A 142 19.53 -15.00 -37.09
C VAL A 142 19.68 -16.43 -37.63
N LYS A 143 18.55 -17.13 -37.81
CA LYS A 143 18.52 -18.51 -38.35
C LYS A 143 19.10 -18.61 -39.76
N SER A 144 18.89 -17.59 -40.61
CA SER A 144 19.42 -17.59 -41.98
C SER A 144 20.91 -17.23 -42.06
N ASN A 145 21.42 -16.43 -41.11
CA ASN A 145 22.77 -15.89 -41.18
C ASN A 145 23.81 -16.72 -40.42
N ALA A 146 23.43 -17.31 -39.28
CA ALA A 146 24.36 -17.94 -38.34
C ALA A 146 24.08 -19.43 -38.16
N THR A 147 25.15 -20.24 -38.07
CA THR A 147 25.08 -21.67 -37.72
C THR A 147 25.24 -21.90 -36.21
N LYS A 148 25.93 -21.00 -35.51
CA LYS A 148 26.12 -20.98 -34.06
C LYS A 148 25.27 -19.90 -33.42
N TYR A 149 24.04 -20.23 -33.04
CA TYR A 149 23.12 -19.27 -32.44
C TYR A 149 22.23 -19.87 -31.36
N THR A 150 21.84 -19.04 -30.39
CA THR A 150 20.78 -19.34 -29.43
C THR A 150 19.76 -18.21 -29.51
N ILE A 151 18.49 -18.53 -29.75
CA ILE A 151 17.39 -17.55 -29.65
C ILE A 151 16.62 -17.86 -28.38
N ILE A 152 16.47 -16.88 -27.49
CA ILE A 152 15.75 -17.07 -26.23
C ILE A 152 14.50 -16.20 -26.23
N ARG A 153 13.31 -16.80 -26.27
CA ARG A 153 12.03 -16.08 -26.12
C ARG A 153 11.68 -16.01 -24.63
N VAL A 154 11.30 -14.81 -24.19
CA VAL A 154 10.99 -14.50 -22.80
C VAL A 154 9.75 -13.60 -22.73
N PRO A 155 8.91 -13.70 -21.70
CA PRO A 155 7.79 -12.79 -21.51
C PRO A 155 8.25 -11.41 -21.01
N VAL A 156 7.29 -10.57 -20.58
CA VAL A 156 7.57 -9.23 -20.05
C VAL A 156 8.60 -9.28 -18.91
N LEU A 157 9.63 -8.44 -19.01
CA LEU A 157 10.74 -8.39 -18.06
C LEU A 157 10.59 -7.23 -17.06
N TYR A 158 11.08 -7.43 -15.83
CA TYR A 158 11.21 -6.38 -14.83
C TYR A 158 12.41 -6.59 -13.89
N THR A 159 12.83 -5.54 -13.20
CA THR A 159 13.91 -5.56 -12.22
C THR A 159 13.76 -4.43 -11.21
N ASP A 160 14.42 -4.55 -10.07
CA ASP A 160 14.60 -3.52 -9.05
C ASP A 160 15.80 -2.60 -9.35
N ASN A 161 16.70 -3.00 -10.25
CA ASN A 161 17.80 -2.14 -10.73
C ASN A 161 17.35 -1.18 -11.85
N ILE A 162 16.46 -0.27 -11.49
CA ILE A 162 15.89 0.76 -12.36
C ILE A 162 16.37 2.14 -11.94
N ASN A 163 16.53 3.04 -12.91
CA ASN A 163 16.75 4.45 -12.63
C ASN A 163 15.41 5.12 -12.33
N ASN A 164 14.35 4.76 -13.08
CA ASN A 164 13.00 5.27 -12.92
C ASN A 164 11.98 4.13 -13.04
N LEU A 165 10.82 4.28 -12.40
CA LEU A 165 9.73 3.29 -12.49
C LEU A 165 9.19 3.08 -13.91
N GLN A 166 9.38 4.02 -14.83
CA GLN A 166 9.00 3.85 -16.24
C GLN A 166 9.96 2.95 -17.05
N ASP A 167 11.10 2.57 -16.45
CA ASP A 167 12.11 1.75 -17.12
C ASP A 167 11.58 0.37 -17.48
N THR A 168 10.55 -0.17 -16.78
CA THR A 168 9.92 -1.44 -17.14
C THR A 168 8.41 -1.31 -17.26
N ALA A 169 7.81 -2.13 -18.12
CA ALA A 169 6.35 -2.14 -18.29
C ALA A 169 5.61 -2.55 -17.01
N VAL A 170 6.24 -3.34 -16.15
CA VAL A 170 5.68 -3.82 -14.87
C VAL A 170 5.73 -2.70 -13.83
N THR A 171 6.89 -2.04 -13.66
CA THR A 171 7.04 -0.94 -12.70
C THR A 171 6.28 0.32 -13.11
N LEU A 172 6.01 0.51 -14.41
CA LEU A 172 5.17 1.59 -14.92
C LEU A 172 3.72 1.49 -14.42
N ILE A 173 3.23 0.28 -14.13
CA ILE A 173 1.89 0.08 -13.54
C ILE A 173 1.83 0.74 -12.16
N GLY A 174 2.86 0.53 -11.33
CA GLY A 174 2.91 1.13 -9.99
C GLY A 174 2.96 2.65 -10.03
N LYS A 175 3.55 3.25 -11.07
CA LYS A 175 3.52 4.71 -11.25
C LYS A 175 2.11 5.29 -11.34
N LYS A 176 1.14 4.55 -11.89
CA LYS A 176 -0.27 5.00 -11.90
C LYS A 176 -0.89 5.03 -10.51
N ILE A 177 -0.38 4.21 -9.59
CA ILE A 177 -0.80 4.17 -8.19
C ILE A 177 -0.21 5.35 -7.43
N LEU A 178 1.07 5.67 -7.68
CA LEU A 178 1.79 6.79 -7.05
C LEU A 178 1.25 8.16 -7.50
N ASN A 179 1.11 8.34 -8.81
CA ASN A 179 1.06 9.67 -9.44
C ASN A 179 -0.35 10.20 -9.71
N ARG A 180 -1.41 9.61 -9.14
CA ARG A 180 -2.77 9.99 -9.55
C ARG A 180 -3.68 10.30 -8.38
N ILE A 181 -4.18 11.53 -8.39
CA ILE A 181 -5.36 11.95 -7.65
C ILE A 181 -6.62 11.29 -8.25
N ASP A 182 -6.62 11.09 -9.58
CA ASP A 182 -7.76 10.53 -10.33
C ASP A 182 -7.67 9.01 -10.54
N THR A 183 -8.79 8.43 -10.98
CA THR A 183 -8.85 7.00 -11.31
C THR A 183 -8.27 6.72 -12.69
N SER A 184 -7.53 5.63 -12.84
CA SER A 184 -7.02 5.12 -14.12
C SER A 184 -7.62 3.76 -14.45
N LYS A 185 -7.40 3.27 -15.67
CA LYS A 185 -7.83 1.94 -16.08
C LYS A 185 -6.63 1.08 -16.44
N GLU A 186 -6.73 -0.21 -16.11
CA GLU A 186 -5.78 -1.23 -16.55
C GLU A 186 -6.48 -2.49 -17.03
N ASP A 187 -5.87 -3.10 -18.03
CA ASP A 187 -6.25 -4.40 -18.58
C ASP A 187 -6.23 -5.49 -17.50
N ASN A 188 -7.36 -6.20 -17.40
CA ASN A 188 -7.53 -7.43 -16.62
C ASN A 188 -7.84 -8.65 -17.52
N PHE A 189 -7.80 -8.46 -18.84
CA PHE A 189 -8.09 -9.49 -19.83
C PHE A 189 -6.84 -10.28 -20.24
N SER A 190 -5.72 -9.59 -20.52
CA SER A 190 -4.50 -10.24 -21.02
C SER A 190 -3.69 -10.87 -19.89
N VAL A 191 -3.38 -12.15 -20.05
CA VAL A 191 -2.56 -12.92 -19.12
C VAL A 191 -1.08 -12.63 -19.36
N ARG A 192 -0.35 -12.25 -18.31
CA ARG A 192 1.09 -11.99 -18.32
C ARG A 192 1.80 -12.87 -17.30
N ARG A 193 3.07 -13.14 -17.59
CA ARG A 193 3.99 -13.87 -16.71
C ARG A 193 5.27 -13.05 -16.55
N PRO A 194 5.29 -12.05 -15.66
CA PRO A 194 6.46 -11.21 -15.48
C PRO A 194 7.68 -12.04 -15.06
N ASN A 195 8.79 -11.87 -15.78
CA ASN A 195 10.06 -12.52 -15.47
C ASN A 195 11.03 -11.52 -14.85
N TYR A 196 11.52 -11.82 -13.66
CA TYR A 196 12.53 -11.00 -12.98
C TYR A 196 13.88 -11.20 -13.66
N ILE A 197 14.50 -10.09 -14.08
CA ILE A 197 15.70 -10.12 -14.94
C ILE A 197 16.87 -10.86 -14.29
N PRO A 198 17.19 -10.70 -12.99
CA PRO A 198 18.25 -11.49 -12.37
C PRO A 198 18.08 -13.01 -12.49
N ASP A 199 16.84 -13.52 -12.39
CA ASP A 199 16.57 -14.95 -12.58
C ASP A 199 16.82 -15.36 -14.04
N PHE A 200 16.39 -14.52 -14.98
CA PHE A 200 16.62 -14.73 -16.41
C PHE A 200 18.11 -14.68 -16.77
N CYS A 201 18.89 -13.80 -16.14
CA CYS A 201 20.33 -13.72 -16.36
C CYS A 201 21.05 -15.03 -15.98
N ASN A 202 20.56 -15.80 -15.01
CA ASN A 202 21.10 -17.13 -14.69
C ASN A 202 20.89 -18.12 -15.85
N PHE A 203 19.72 -18.10 -16.50
CA PHE A 203 19.48 -18.91 -17.70
C PHE A 203 20.37 -18.48 -18.87
N ILE A 204 20.54 -17.17 -19.09
CA ILE A 204 21.47 -16.67 -20.12
C ILE A 204 22.90 -17.10 -19.79
N TYR A 205 23.31 -17.06 -18.52
CA TYR A 205 24.62 -17.52 -18.07
C TYR A 205 24.85 -19.00 -18.41
N ASP A 206 23.88 -19.87 -18.20
CA ASP A 206 24.02 -21.29 -18.57
C ASP A 206 24.15 -21.47 -20.08
N MET A 207 23.41 -20.69 -20.88
CA MET A 207 23.53 -20.67 -22.34
C MET A 207 24.86 -20.04 -22.81
N ILE A 208 25.53 -19.25 -21.97
CA ILE A 208 26.89 -18.76 -22.22
C ILE A 208 27.89 -19.86 -21.91
N ILE A 209 27.81 -20.51 -20.75
CA ILE A 209 28.79 -21.53 -20.34
C ILE A 209 28.68 -22.79 -21.19
N ASN A 210 27.47 -23.17 -21.59
CA ASN A 210 27.18 -24.32 -22.44
C ASN A 210 26.35 -23.89 -23.66
N PRO A 211 26.96 -23.23 -24.67
CA PRO A 211 26.22 -22.72 -25.82
C PRO A 211 25.56 -23.84 -26.63
N GLN A 212 24.25 -23.73 -26.82
CA GLN A 212 23.47 -24.69 -27.60
C GLN A 212 22.79 -24.01 -28.79
N VAL A 213 22.70 -24.72 -29.91
CA VAL A 213 22.04 -24.19 -31.12
C VAL A 213 20.53 -24.35 -31.04
N GLY A 214 19.80 -23.28 -31.38
CA GLY A 214 18.35 -23.33 -31.60
C GLY A 214 17.56 -22.29 -30.82
N VAL A 215 16.24 -22.49 -30.79
CA VAL A 215 15.28 -21.65 -30.06
C VAL A 215 14.99 -22.26 -28.69
N TYR A 216 14.97 -21.42 -27.68
CA TYR A 216 14.67 -21.74 -26.29
C TYR A 216 13.62 -20.78 -25.74
N HIS A 217 12.78 -21.27 -24.84
CA HIS A 217 11.82 -20.49 -24.09
C HIS A 217 12.27 -20.43 -22.63
N PHE A 218 12.22 -19.25 -21.99
CA PHE A 218 12.39 -19.12 -20.54
C PHE A 218 11.24 -18.31 -19.95
N CYS A 219 10.45 -18.93 -19.08
CA CYS A 219 9.25 -18.33 -18.50
C CYS A 219 9.03 -18.88 -17.08
N ASN A 220 8.71 -17.98 -16.15
CA ASN A 220 8.31 -18.39 -14.79
C ASN A 220 6.96 -19.14 -14.87
N PRO A 221 6.89 -20.43 -14.49
CA PRO A 221 5.67 -21.21 -14.62
C PRO A 221 4.66 -20.98 -13.49
N LEU A 222 5.06 -20.30 -12.40
CA LEU A 222 4.28 -20.19 -11.17
C LEU A 222 3.37 -18.95 -11.14
N GLU A 223 3.73 -17.90 -11.86
CA GLU A 223 3.10 -16.59 -11.74
C GLU A 223 2.24 -16.30 -12.98
N LYS A 224 0.96 -15.94 -12.75
CA LYS A 224 0.00 -15.57 -13.79
C LYS A 224 -0.78 -14.35 -13.32
N VAL A 225 -0.59 -13.22 -13.99
CA VAL A 225 -1.21 -11.94 -13.60
C VAL A 225 -1.65 -11.11 -14.79
N SER A 226 -2.67 -10.29 -14.62
CA SER A 226 -2.97 -9.16 -15.50
C SER A 226 -2.27 -7.87 -15.06
N LYS A 227 -2.38 -6.79 -15.83
CA LYS A 227 -1.86 -5.48 -15.37
C LYS A 227 -2.63 -4.99 -14.15
N TYR A 228 -3.94 -5.19 -14.12
CA TYR A 228 -4.78 -4.84 -12.97
C TYR A 228 -4.35 -5.58 -11.70
N GLN A 229 -4.06 -6.88 -11.79
CA GLN A 229 -3.58 -7.67 -10.65
C GLN A 229 -2.19 -7.22 -10.16
N VAL A 230 -1.28 -6.86 -11.08
CA VAL A 230 0.00 -6.21 -10.70
C VAL A 230 -0.26 -4.91 -9.95
N ALA A 231 -1.23 -4.10 -10.41
CA ALA A 231 -1.60 -2.88 -9.71
C ALA A 231 -2.12 -3.16 -8.29
N GLN A 232 -2.94 -4.19 -8.11
CA GLN A 232 -3.42 -4.62 -6.79
C GLN A 232 -2.26 -4.97 -5.85
N ILE A 233 -1.29 -5.77 -6.31
CA ILE A 233 -0.13 -6.18 -5.49
C ILE A 233 0.69 -4.96 -5.08
N ILE A 234 0.96 -4.03 -6.01
CA ILE A 234 1.74 -2.82 -5.71
C ILE A 234 0.97 -1.91 -4.75
N SER A 235 -0.35 -1.76 -4.94
CA SER A 235 -1.21 -0.94 -4.09
C SER A 235 -1.26 -1.47 -2.65
N GLU A 236 -1.38 -2.80 -2.50
CA GLU A 236 -1.32 -3.50 -1.22
C GLU A 236 0.01 -3.26 -0.53
N PHE A 237 1.13 -3.48 -1.25
CA PHE A 237 2.46 -3.25 -0.69
C PHE A 237 2.64 -1.80 -0.23
N LEU A 238 2.31 -0.83 -1.07
CA LEU A 238 2.44 0.60 -0.78
C LEU A 238 1.42 1.14 0.25
N CYS A 239 0.50 0.30 0.73
CA CYS A 239 -0.61 0.72 1.60
C CYS A 239 -1.38 1.93 1.00
N LYS A 240 -1.53 1.97 -0.33
CA LYS A 240 -2.27 3.02 -1.03
C LYS A 240 -3.60 2.49 -1.53
N LYS A 241 -4.58 3.39 -1.61
CA LYS A 241 -5.87 3.08 -2.24
C LYS A 241 -5.64 2.74 -3.72
N LEU A 242 -6.22 1.63 -4.16
CA LEU A 242 -6.21 1.26 -5.57
C LEU A 242 -7.08 2.25 -6.36
N ASN A 243 -6.43 3.15 -7.08
CA ASN A 243 -7.04 4.14 -7.98
C ASN A 243 -7.05 3.62 -9.44
N VAL A 244 -7.10 2.30 -9.62
CA VAL A 244 -7.11 1.64 -10.92
C VAL A 244 -8.40 0.82 -11.03
N ILE A 245 -9.12 0.99 -12.14
CA ILE A 245 -10.31 0.20 -12.49
C ILE A 245 -9.90 -0.90 -13.48
N SER A 246 -10.45 -2.10 -13.31
CA SER A 246 -10.25 -3.22 -14.23
C SER A 246 -10.95 -2.99 -15.56
N ILE A 247 -10.32 -3.42 -16.65
CA ILE A 247 -10.94 -3.62 -17.95
C ILE A 247 -10.90 -5.11 -18.24
N ASP A 248 -12.05 -5.78 -18.16
CA ASP A 248 -12.17 -7.24 -18.36
C ASP A 248 -12.41 -7.63 -19.83
N THR A 249 -12.48 -6.64 -20.73
CA THR A 249 -12.60 -6.82 -22.18
C THR A 249 -11.24 -6.68 -22.87
N GLU A 250 -11.17 -7.11 -24.13
CA GLU A 250 -9.99 -6.92 -24.95
C GLU A 250 -9.56 -5.44 -25.00
N PRO A 251 -8.28 -5.12 -24.72
CA PRO A 251 -7.81 -3.73 -24.71
C PRO A 251 -7.88 -3.09 -26.10
N ASN A 252 -8.45 -1.90 -26.18
CA ASN A 252 -8.46 -1.07 -27.40
C ASN A 252 -7.46 0.09 -27.28
N ASP A 253 -6.19 -0.23 -26.96
CA ASP A 253 -5.12 0.74 -26.69
C ASP A 253 -4.18 0.99 -27.89
N GLY A 254 -4.64 0.67 -29.10
CA GLY A 254 -3.92 0.90 -30.35
C GLY A 254 -3.02 -0.25 -30.83
N ALA A 255 -2.88 -1.33 -30.04
CA ALA A 255 -2.20 -2.56 -30.46
C ALA A 255 -2.92 -3.81 -29.92
N GLU A 256 -3.31 -4.73 -30.80
CA GLU A 256 -3.98 -5.99 -30.43
C GLU A 256 -3.15 -6.80 -29.42
N ARG A 257 -3.75 -7.26 -28.33
CA ARG A 257 -3.04 -7.91 -27.23
C ARG A 257 -3.27 -9.41 -27.23
N PRO A 258 -2.21 -10.25 -27.22
CA PRO A 258 -2.40 -11.68 -27.12
C PRO A 258 -2.99 -12.04 -25.75
N LYS A 259 -3.99 -12.92 -25.74
CA LYS A 259 -4.73 -13.27 -24.52
C LYS A 259 -3.88 -14.05 -23.52
N ASP A 260 -3.18 -15.10 -23.95
CA ASP A 260 -2.28 -15.88 -23.09
C ASP A 260 -1.09 -16.43 -23.89
N THR A 261 0.11 -15.88 -23.67
CA THR A 261 1.35 -16.25 -24.37
C THR A 261 2.23 -17.23 -23.57
N PHE A 262 1.63 -18.17 -22.82
CA PHE A 262 2.41 -19.08 -21.96
C PHE A 262 3.50 -19.82 -22.74
N LEU A 263 4.77 -19.57 -22.41
CA LEU A 263 5.90 -20.27 -23.00
C LEU A 263 6.30 -21.48 -22.17
N LYS A 264 6.56 -22.61 -22.83
CA LYS A 264 7.12 -23.82 -22.24
C LYS A 264 8.29 -24.34 -23.07
N ASP A 265 9.27 -24.95 -22.43
CA ASP A 265 10.40 -25.63 -23.08
C ASP A 265 10.52 -27.06 -22.52
N THR A 266 10.98 -27.98 -23.36
CA THR A 266 11.22 -29.40 -23.00
C THR A 266 12.69 -29.79 -23.09
N LYS A 267 13.57 -28.87 -23.54
CA LYS A 267 15.00 -29.13 -23.73
C LYS A 267 15.81 -29.07 -22.45
N TYR A 268 15.25 -28.52 -21.38
CA TYR A 268 15.86 -28.42 -20.06
C TYR A 268 14.77 -28.49 -18.99
N ASN A 269 15.18 -28.75 -17.74
CA ASN A 269 14.25 -28.78 -16.61
C ASN A 269 14.12 -27.38 -16.01
N ILE A 270 12.95 -26.75 -16.17
CA ILE A 270 12.67 -25.42 -15.62
C ILE A 270 12.81 -25.35 -14.09
N LEU A 271 12.65 -26.49 -13.40
CA LEU A 271 12.77 -26.59 -11.95
C LEU A 271 14.21 -26.48 -11.44
N ASP A 272 15.21 -26.54 -12.33
CA ASP A 272 16.61 -26.32 -11.98
C ASP A 272 16.89 -24.83 -11.72
N TYR A 273 15.96 -23.94 -12.06
CA TYR A 273 16.05 -22.50 -11.85
C TYR A 273 15.21 -22.05 -10.64
N THR A 274 15.78 -21.13 -9.86
CA THR A 274 15.05 -20.43 -8.80
C THR A 274 14.39 -19.18 -9.37
N PHE A 275 13.09 -19.01 -9.08
CA PHE A 275 12.33 -17.83 -9.45
C PHE A 275 12.04 -16.97 -8.24
N THR A 276 12.28 -15.67 -8.37
CA THR A 276 11.87 -14.65 -7.43
C THR A 276 10.34 -14.50 -7.53
N PRO A 277 9.59 -14.70 -6.43
CA PRO A 277 8.14 -14.51 -6.44
C PRO A 277 7.78 -13.09 -6.88
N LEU A 278 6.69 -12.94 -7.65
CA LEU A 278 6.33 -11.64 -8.24
C LEU A 278 6.16 -10.57 -7.16
N LYS A 279 5.43 -10.90 -6.08
CA LYS A 279 5.23 -10.01 -4.93
C LYS A 279 6.57 -9.52 -4.37
N ARG A 280 7.53 -10.41 -4.11
CA ARG A 280 8.85 -10.05 -3.60
C ARG A 280 9.66 -9.20 -4.57
N GLY A 281 9.59 -9.48 -5.87
CA GLY A 281 10.25 -8.65 -6.88
C GLY A 281 9.68 -7.24 -6.94
N LEU A 282 8.35 -7.10 -6.86
CA LEU A 282 7.67 -5.81 -6.81
C LEU A 282 8.01 -5.06 -5.51
N GLU A 283 7.99 -5.74 -4.37
CA GLU A 283 8.42 -5.15 -3.08
C GLU A 283 9.81 -4.50 -3.21
N ARG A 284 10.80 -5.19 -3.81
CA ARG A 284 12.12 -4.62 -4.07
C ARG A 284 12.08 -3.39 -4.98
N CYS A 285 11.29 -3.44 -6.06
CA CYS A 285 11.16 -2.30 -6.98
C CYS A 285 10.60 -1.04 -6.31
N PHE A 286 9.70 -1.21 -5.34
CA PHE A 286 8.96 -0.12 -4.71
C PHE A 286 9.43 0.19 -3.29
N GLN A 287 10.36 -0.57 -2.70
CA GLN A 287 10.79 -0.45 -1.31
C GLN A 287 11.27 0.96 -0.92
N LYS A 288 11.93 1.67 -1.84
CA LYS A 288 12.38 3.05 -1.58
C LYS A 288 11.19 4.00 -1.38
N LEU A 289 10.11 3.79 -2.15
CA LEU A 289 8.88 4.58 -2.13
C LEU A 289 7.88 4.09 -1.09
N TRP A 290 8.11 2.91 -0.52
CA TRP A 290 7.33 2.41 0.58
C TRP A 290 7.68 3.15 1.85
N HIS A 291 6.67 3.73 2.46
CA HIS A 291 6.64 4.04 3.87
C HIS A 291 5.24 3.70 4.37
N PRO A 292 5.09 3.25 5.62
CA PRO A 292 3.77 3.08 6.20
C PRO A 292 3.05 4.43 6.15
N VAL A 293 1.76 4.43 5.83
CA VAL A 293 0.91 5.60 6.15
C VAL A 293 1.15 5.92 7.62
N LEU A 294 1.41 7.19 7.93
CA LEU A 294 1.60 7.66 9.30
C LEU A 294 0.34 7.28 10.11
N ASP A 295 0.41 6.16 10.82
CA ASP A 295 -0.68 5.64 11.63
C ASP A 295 -0.63 6.34 12.99
N ILE A 296 -1.64 7.18 13.20
CA ILE A 296 -1.86 7.99 14.41
C ILE A 296 -1.90 7.15 15.69
N ASN A 297 -2.07 5.83 15.57
CA ASN A 297 -2.34 4.94 16.70
C ASN A 297 -1.29 3.85 16.89
N ARG A 298 -0.23 3.84 16.06
CA ARG A 298 0.93 2.98 16.25
C ARG A 298 2.13 3.87 16.53
N ASP A 299 2.49 3.97 17.81
CA ASP A 299 3.70 4.61 18.35
C ASP A 299 5.01 4.06 17.73
N VAL A 300 4.93 3.02 16.90
CA VAL A 300 6.05 2.21 16.39
C VAL A 300 6.66 2.78 15.10
N ASN A 301 5.97 3.65 14.34
CA ASN A 301 6.46 4.11 13.02
C ASN A 301 6.76 5.61 12.91
N THR A 302 6.36 6.44 13.87
CA THR A 302 6.46 7.91 13.77
C THR A 302 7.86 8.46 14.02
N LYS A 303 8.69 7.71 14.75
CA LYS A 303 10.08 8.07 15.05
C LYS A 303 11.09 7.64 13.98
N ASN A 304 10.67 6.84 12.99
CA ASN A 304 11.54 6.32 11.93
C ASN A 304 11.44 7.14 10.63
N VAL A 305 10.77 8.29 10.66
CA VAL A 305 10.58 9.15 9.49
C VAL A 305 11.04 10.56 9.79
N PHE A 306 11.86 11.11 8.91
CA PHE A 306 12.25 12.51 8.91
C PHE A 306 11.57 13.27 7.77
N PHE A 307 10.72 14.24 8.09
CA PHE A 307 10.02 15.07 7.09
C PHE A 307 10.79 16.34 6.75
N MET A 308 10.93 16.61 5.46
CA MET A 308 11.48 17.85 4.92
C MET A 308 10.38 18.50 4.08
N ILE A 309 9.80 19.59 4.60
CA ILE A 309 8.53 20.13 4.12
C ILE A 309 8.77 21.53 3.54
N ASP A 310 8.37 21.78 2.31
CA ASP A 310 8.32 23.15 1.80
C ASP A 310 7.19 23.96 2.48
N LEU A 311 7.30 25.29 2.44
CA LEU A 311 6.31 26.18 3.05
C LEU A 311 5.26 26.66 2.05
N ASP A 312 5.71 27.28 0.96
CA ASP A 312 4.90 28.14 0.10
C ASP A 312 4.20 27.33 -0.98
N GLY A 313 2.86 27.37 -1.02
CA GLY A 313 2.05 26.48 -1.85
C GLY A 313 2.07 25.01 -1.40
N THR A 314 2.77 24.70 -0.31
CA THR A 314 2.85 23.37 0.30
C THR A 314 2.12 23.32 1.64
N LEU A 315 2.56 24.07 2.66
CA LEU A 315 1.85 24.16 3.95
C LEU A 315 0.83 25.30 3.97
N ILE A 316 1.17 26.43 3.33
CA ILE A 316 0.34 27.64 3.29
C ILE A 316 0.07 28.05 1.84
N ASP A 317 -1.13 28.56 1.57
CA ASP A 317 -1.54 29.01 0.24
C ASP A 317 -1.01 30.43 -0.04
N THR A 318 0.25 30.52 -0.46
CA THR A 318 0.96 31.80 -0.67
C THR A 318 1.43 32.04 -2.10
N ASP A 319 1.31 31.08 -3.03
CA ASP A 319 1.80 31.22 -4.40
C ASP A 319 1.20 32.44 -5.11
N LYS A 320 -0.12 32.63 -4.97
CA LYS A 320 -0.82 33.77 -5.55
C LYS A 320 -0.43 35.10 -4.87
N ILE A 321 -0.17 35.07 -3.57
CA ILE A 321 0.26 36.24 -2.79
C ILE A 321 1.64 36.71 -3.29
N HIS A 322 2.59 35.77 -3.48
CA HIS A 322 3.92 36.10 -4.01
C HIS A 322 3.83 36.72 -5.41
N TYR A 323 3.02 36.14 -6.29
CA TYR A 323 2.75 36.70 -7.61
C TYR A 323 2.21 38.13 -7.54
N GLU A 324 1.16 38.37 -6.76
CA GLU A 324 0.52 39.69 -6.66
C GLU A 324 1.48 40.74 -6.12
N CYS A 325 2.30 40.39 -5.13
CA CYS A 325 3.33 41.28 -4.61
C CYS A 325 4.39 41.61 -5.66
N TYR A 326 4.92 40.61 -6.38
CA TYR A 326 5.90 40.86 -7.45
C TYR A 326 5.31 41.70 -8.59
N ARG A 327 4.08 41.40 -9.01
CA ARG A 327 3.37 42.18 -10.04
C ARG A 327 3.26 43.64 -9.63
N ASP A 328 2.85 43.91 -8.40
CA ASP A 328 2.66 45.28 -7.93
C ASP A 328 4.00 46.02 -7.82
N VAL A 329 5.04 45.40 -7.25
CA VAL A 329 6.37 46.03 -7.14
C VAL A 329 6.96 46.30 -8.52
N LEU A 330 6.93 45.33 -9.43
CA LEU A 330 7.47 45.52 -10.78
C LEU A 330 6.70 46.58 -11.56
N LYS A 331 5.39 46.68 -11.37
CA LYS A 331 4.58 47.74 -11.97
C LYS A 331 4.92 49.12 -11.39
N GLN A 332 5.09 49.22 -10.08
CA GLN A 332 5.34 50.49 -9.39
C GLN A 332 6.77 51.00 -9.59
N GLU A 333 7.77 50.14 -9.40
CA GLU A 333 9.19 50.53 -9.39
C GLU A 333 9.81 50.49 -10.80
N MET A 334 9.34 49.57 -11.67
CA MET A 334 9.97 49.31 -12.98
C MET A 334 9.05 49.55 -14.18
N ASN A 335 7.77 49.85 -13.96
CA ASN A 335 6.74 49.92 -15.00
C ASN A 335 6.67 48.65 -15.88
N VAL A 336 6.90 47.48 -15.27
CA VAL A 336 6.83 46.17 -15.94
C VAL A 336 5.53 45.48 -15.57
N GLU A 337 4.75 45.08 -16.58
CA GLU A 337 3.56 44.25 -16.35
C GLU A 337 3.92 42.77 -16.27
N LEU A 338 3.60 42.15 -15.14
CA LEU A 338 3.82 40.73 -14.89
C LEU A 338 2.48 39.98 -14.89
N THR A 339 2.24 39.19 -15.94
CA THR A 339 1.11 38.24 -15.97
C THR A 339 1.42 37.02 -15.11
N TYR A 340 0.39 36.31 -14.64
CA TYR A 340 0.58 35.09 -13.85
C TYR A 340 1.31 34.01 -14.64
N ASP A 341 0.96 33.82 -15.93
CA ASP A 341 1.64 32.87 -16.81
C ASP A 341 3.12 33.18 -16.97
N HIS A 342 3.48 34.46 -17.15
CA HIS A 342 4.89 34.86 -17.26
C HIS A 342 5.64 34.64 -15.94
N TYR A 343 5.02 34.97 -14.80
CA TYR A 343 5.60 34.70 -13.49
C TYR A 343 5.85 33.20 -13.26
N TYR A 344 4.87 32.38 -13.64
CA TYR A 344 4.95 30.94 -13.54
C TYR A 344 6.09 30.38 -14.41
N ASP A 345 6.20 30.82 -15.67
CA ASP A 345 7.30 30.42 -16.56
C ASP A 345 8.67 30.85 -16.04
N ILE A 346 8.77 32.01 -15.37
CA ILE A 346 10.00 32.46 -14.69
C ILE A 346 10.39 31.47 -13.59
N LEU A 347 9.44 31.11 -12.71
CA LEU A 347 9.71 30.20 -11.59
C LEU A 347 10.16 28.81 -12.03
N GLU A 348 9.54 28.27 -13.08
CA GLU A 348 9.82 26.93 -13.58
C GLU A 348 11.15 26.84 -14.36
N ASN A 349 11.48 27.84 -15.19
CA ASN A 349 12.59 27.73 -16.14
C ASN A 349 13.90 28.37 -15.68
N GLN A 350 13.86 29.44 -14.89
CA GLN A 350 15.05 30.24 -14.57
C GLN A 350 15.18 30.60 -13.08
N GLY A 351 14.06 30.68 -12.35
CA GLY A 351 14.01 31.17 -10.98
C GLY A 351 13.94 32.70 -10.91
N ILE A 352 13.16 33.21 -9.95
CA ILE A 352 12.88 34.66 -9.84
C ILE A 352 14.13 35.48 -9.56
N ASP A 353 15.08 34.98 -8.76
CA ASP A 353 16.31 35.69 -8.42
C ASP A 353 17.20 35.91 -9.66
N PHE A 354 17.36 34.88 -10.50
CA PHE A 354 18.14 34.96 -11.74
C PHE A 354 17.47 35.86 -12.77
N TYR A 355 16.15 35.77 -12.89
CA TYR A 355 15.38 36.67 -13.76
C TYR A 355 15.57 38.14 -13.36
N LEU A 356 15.40 38.46 -12.07
CA LEU A 356 15.53 39.83 -11.58
C LEU A 356 16.96 40.36 -11.76
N GLU A 357 17.97 39.52 -11.49
CA GLU A 357 19.38 39.89 -11.64
C GLU A 357 19.76 40.16 -13.10
N ASN A 358 19.38 39.28 -14.02
CA ASN A 358 19.70 39.45 -15.43
C ASN A 358 18.91 40.60 -16.07
N THR A 359 17.69 40.85 -15.61
CA THR A 359 16.82 41.87 -16.21
C THR A 359 17.13 43.26 -15.66
N PHE A 360 17.45 43.38 -14.37
CA PHE A 360 17.53 44.67 -13.68
C PHE A 360 18.87 44.92 -12.95
N GLY A 361 19.75 43.92 -12.86
CA GLY A 361 21.00 43.98 -12.11
C GLY A 361 20.83 43.66 -10.62
N THR A 362 21.96 43.38 -9.95
CA THR A 362 21.99 42.92 -8.55
C THR A 362 21.41 43.93 -7.56
N ASP A 363 21.70 45.23 -7.72
CA ASP A 363 21.21 46.27 -6.82
C ASP A 363 19.69 46.40 -6.88
N MET A 364 19.14 46.44 -8.09
CA MET A 364 17.69 46.57 -8.28
C MET A 364 16.94 45.32 -7.85
N LYS A 365 17.50 44.11 -8.10
CA LYS A 365 16.97 42.86 -7.54
C LYS A 365 16.77 42.98 -6.03
N ASN A 366 17.76 43.52 -5.30
CA ASN A 366 17.68 43.64 -3.84
C ASN A 366 16.60 44.64 -3.40
N ILE A 367 16.44 45.75 -4.11
CA ILE A 367 15.36 46.73 -3.87
C ILE A 367 13.99 46.09 -4.10
N ILE A 368 13.79 45.44 -5.25
CA ILE A 368 12.54 44.77 -5.61
C ILE A 368 12.18 43.72 -4.54
N LYS A 369 13.14 42.89 -4.11
CA LYS A 369 12.90 41.88 -3.07
C LYS A 369 12.53 42.49 -1.72
N THR A 370 13.17 43.60 -1.35
CA THR A 370 12.85 44.32 -0.11
C THR A 370 11.42 44.85 -0.14
N ARG A 371 11.04 45.57 -1.21
CA ARG A 371 9.68 46.08 -1.41
C ARG A 371 8.62 45.00 -1.47
N LYS A 372 8.95 43.86 -2.08
CA LYS A 372 8.06 42.70 -2.13
C LYS A 372 7.83 42.13 -0.74
N ASN A 373 8.85 42.11 0.12
CA ASN A 373 8.69 41.67 1.51
C ASN A 373 7.83 42.66 2.31
N ASP A 374 8.01 43.97 2.11
CA ASP A 374 7.14 45.00 2.73
C ASP A 374 5.66 44.75 2.37
N LYS A 375 5.37 44.51 1.09
CA LYS A 375 4.01 44.20 0.61
C LYS A 375 3.43 42.91 1.20
N ILE A 376 4.24 41.87 1.40
CA ILE A 376 3.76 40.63 2.06
C ILE A 376 3.26 40.92 3.47
N GLN A 377 3.91 41.84 4.19
CA GLN A 377 3.51 42.18 5.55
C GLN A 377 2.18 42.96 5.63
N GLU A 378 1.67 43.46 4.50
CA GLU A 378 0.37 44.12 4.39
C GLU A 378 -0.78 43.11 4.22
N ILE A 379 -0.49 41.84 3.94
CA ILE A 379 -1.51 40.83 3.63
C ILE A 379 -2.29 40.40 4.88
N GLU A 380 -3.59 40.63 4.87
CA GLU A 380 -4.41 40.35 6.04
C GLU A 380 -4.73 38.86 6.24
N THR A 381 -5.01 38.15 5.15
CA THR A 381 -5.51 36.77 5.16
C THR A 381 -4.54 35.80 4.50
N ILE A 382 -4.19 34.74 5.24
CA ILE A 382 -3.35 33.63 4.80
C ILE A 382 -4.04 32.36 5.27
N GLN A 383 -4.05 31.32 4.45
CA GLN A 383 -4.71 30.06 4.76
C GLN A 383 -3.71 28.90 4.68
N PHE A 384 -3.98 27.85 5.44
CA PHE A 384 -3.29 26.58 5.26
C PHE A 384 -3.77 25.90 3.98
N ILE A 385 -2.87 25.18 3.32
CA ILE A 385 -3.29 24.16 2.35
C ILE A 385 -4.18 23.14 3.08
N LYS A 386 -5.12 22.54 2.35
CA LYS A 386 -6.13 21.64 2.92
C LYS A 386 -5.52 20.55 3.80
N ASN A 387 -5.95 20.52 5.08
CA ASN A 387 -5.49 19.62 6.15
C ASN A 387 -4.01 19.73 6.55
N ALA A 388 -3.26 20.73 6.07
CA ALA A 388 -1.88 20.96 6.48
C ALA A 388 -1.79 21.39 7.96
N ASP A 389 -2.81 22.09 8.47
CA ASP A 389 -2.97 22.41 9.89
C ASP A 389 -3.04 21.15 10.76
N SER A 390 -3.93 20.23 10.40
CA SER A 390 -4.08 18.94 11.08
C SER A 390 -2.80 18.10 11.01
N PHE A 391 -2.04 18.21 9.91
CA PHE A 391 -0.74 17.56 9.78
C PHE A 391 0.30 18.14 10.75
N ILE A 392 0.37 19.47 10.89
CA ILE A 392 1.30 20.12 11.84
C ILE A 392 0.95 19.72 13.28
N GLU A 393 -0.34 19.67 13.63
CA GLU A 393 -0.77 19.19 14.94
C GLU A 393 -0.36 17.75 15.20
N TYR A 394 -0.43 16.90 14.18
CA TYR A 394 0.03 15.53 14.25
C TYR A 394 1.55 15.44 14.49
N LEU A 395 2.35 16.16 13.71
CA LEU A 395 3.81 16.16 13.86
C LEU A 395 4.23 16.57 15.28
N ASP A 396 3.56 17.58 15.85
CA ASP A 396 3.80 18.06 17.21
C ASP A 396 3.35 17.04 18.28
N LYS A 397 2.11 16.55 18.18
CA LYS A 397 1.52 15.61 19.15
C LYS A 397 2.34 14.33 19.32
N TYR A 398 2.91 13.82 18.23
CA TYR A 398 3.66 12.56 18.22
C TYR A 398 5.17 12.73 18.16
N ASP A 399 5.67 13.97 18.30
CA ASP A 399 7.09 14.31 18.26
C ASP A 399 7.82 13.72 17.04
N VAL A 400 7.19 13.79 15.87
CA VAL A 400 7.76 13.32 14.60
C VAL A 400 8.90 14.25 14.21
N ASN A 401 10.06 13.72 13.82
CA ASN A 401 11.16 14.59 13.38
C ASN A 401 10.83 15.24 12.02
N HIS A 402 10.90 16.56 11.97
CA HIS A 402 10.55 17.33 10.79
C HIS A 402 11.30 18.65 10.73
N VAL A 403 11.41 19.21 9.53
CA VAL A 403 11.97 20.54 9.26
C VAL A 403 11.22 21.19 8.11
N VAL A 404 10.94 22.49 8.23
CA VAL A 404 10.47 23.29 7.09
C VAL A 404 11.66 23.87 6.35
N VAL A 405 11.71 23.68 5.03
CA VAL A 405 12.78 24.14 4.15
C VAL A 405 12.20 25.03 3.06
N THR A 406 12.42 26.34 3.15
CA THR A 406 11.76 27.34 2.28
C THR A 406 12.73 28.38 1.71
N ASN A 407 12.42 28.86 0.50
CA ASN A 407 13.04 30.04 -0.11
C ASN A 407 12.50 31.38 0.45
N THR A 408 11.56 31.33 1.39
CA THR A 408 11.03 32.51 2.08
C THR A 408 12.02 33.03 3.13
N SER A 409 12.16 34.36 3.20
CA SER A 409 13.04 35.04 4.15
C SER A 409 12.56 34.87 5.60
N LEU A 410 13.49 34.90 6.55
CA LEU A 410 13.19 34.83 7.98
C LEU A 410 12.12 35.84 8.40
N VAL A 411 12.22 37.07 7.91
CA VAL A 411 11.27 38.16 8.22
C VAL A 411 9.83 37.79 7.83
N ASN A 412 9.63 37.15 6.67
CA ASN A 412 8.31 36.74 6.21
C ASN A 412 7.84 35.46 6.93
N VAL A 413 8.74 34.54 7.25
CA VAL A 413 8.42 33.36 8.08
C VAL A 413 7.86 33.79 9.44
N GLU A 414 8.51 34.74 10.11
CA GLU A 414 8.04 35.27 11.39
C GLU A 414 6.70 36.02 11.26
N TYR A 415 6.48 36.71 10.15
CA TYR A 415 5.18 37.30 9.83
C TYR A 415 4.09 36.24 9.67
N PHE A 416 4.36 35.16 8.92
CA PHE A 416 3.43 34.06 8.72
C PHE A 416 3.11 33.33 10.03
N LYS A 417 4.11 33.10 10.89
CA LYS A 417 3.89 32.55 12.25
C LYS A 417 3.00 33.43 13.12
N LYS A 418 3.05 34.75 12.96
CA LYS A 418 2.16 35.68 13.67
C LYS A 418 0.70 35.56 13.17
N LYS A 419 0.52 35.36 11.86
CA LYS A 419 -0.81 35.22 11.22
C LYS A 419 -1.42 33.84 11.41
N LEU A 420 -0.58 32.80 11.41
CA LEU A 420 -0.94 31.40 11.57
C LEU A 420 -0.16 30.82 12.76
N PRO A 421 -0.61 31.06 14.01
CA PRO A 421 0.13 30.67 15.22
C PRO A 421 0.49 29.19 15.32
N LEU A 422 -0.23 28.32 14.61
CA LEU A 422 0.04 26.88 14.57
C LEU A 422 1.43 26.56 13.99
N LEU A 423 1.98 27.40 13.11
CA LEU A 423 3.35 27.27 12.59
C LEU A 423 4.41 27.34 13.70
N ASN A 424 4.10 27.90 14.88
CA ASN A 424 5.02 27.93 16.02
C ASN A 424 5.23 26.55 16.65
N LYS A 425 4.40 25.56 16.33
CA LYS A 425 4.61 24.16 16.73
C LYS A 425 5.74 23.47 15.94
N ILE A 426 6.13 24.04 14.79
CA ILE A 426 7.22 23.51 13.97
C ILE A 426 8.56 23.83 14.62
N LYS A 427 9.30 22.80 14.99
CA LYS A 427 10.53 22.92 15.82
C LYS A 427 11.76 23.36 15.03
N ASN A 428 11.86 22.96 13.76
CA ASN A 428 13.06 23.16 12.94
C ASN A 428 12.73 23.90 11.64
N TRP A 429 13.61 24.83 11.25
CA TRP A 429 13.46 25.67 10.07
C TRP A 429 14.80 25.83 9.34
N VAL A 430 14.76 25.80 8.02
CA VAL A 430 15.81 26.27 7.11
C VAL A 430 15.17 27.31 6.19
N VAL A 431 15.61 28.56 6.32
CA VAL A 431 15.07 29.72 5.60
C VAL A 431 16.05 30.23 4.55
N ARG A 432 15.63 31.18 3.72
CA ARG A 432 16.44 31.66 2.58
C ARG A 432 17.85 32.09 2.97
N GLU A 433 18.03 32.70 4.13
CA GLU A 433 19.30 33.24 4.61
C GLU A 433 20.30 32.15 5.04
N ASP A 434 19.87 30.91 5.21
CA ASP A 434 20.73 29.80 5.69
C ASP A 434 21.64 29.19 4.61
N TYR A 435 21.42 29.49 3.32
CA TYR A 435 22.12 28.86 2.20
C TYR A 435 22.31 29.82 1.02
N THR A 436 23.24 29.46 0.12
CA THR A 436 23.66 30.33 -0.99
C THR A 436 22.76 30.16 -2.20
N ASN A 437 22.69 28.93 -2.74
CA ASN A 437 21.99 28.62 -3.98
C ASN A 437 20.56 28.16 -3.70
N SER A 438 19.58 28.84 -4.29
CA SER A 438 18.18 28.46 -4.15
C SER A 438 17.80 27.24 -5.01
N LYS A 439 16.63 26.66 -4.70
CA LYS A 439 15.97 25.64 -5.54
C LYS A 439 16.00 26.11 -7.02
N PRO A 440 16.37 25.24 -7.98
CA PRO A 440 16.41 23.77 -7.93
C PRO A 440 17.69 23.15 -7.33
N CYS A 441 18.64 23.95 -6.82
CA CYS A 441 19.78 23.39 -6.09
C CYS A 441 19.35 22.70 -4.80
N GLY A 442 19.91 21.53 -4.51
CA GLY A 442 19.60 20.73 -3.31
C GLY A 442 20.22 21.26 -2.01
N GLU A 443 21.04 22.33 -2.06
CA GLU A 443 21.84 22.85 -0.93
C GLU A 443 20.99 23.05 0.35
N CYS A 444 19.80 23.64 0.24
CA CYS A 444 18.91 23.88 1.38
C CYS A 444 18.44 22.58 2.05
N TYR A 445 18.14 21.54 1.27
CA TYR A 445 17.75 20.23 1.77
C TYR A 445 18.96 19.45 2.31
N GLU A 446 20.14 19.56 1.69
CA GLU A 446 21.37 18.95 2.22
C GLU A 446 21.71 19.54 3.60
N LEU A 447 21.60 20.87 3.76
CA LEU A 447 21.79 21.55 5.03
C LEU A 447 20.78 21.09 6.08
N ALA A 448 19.51 20.99 5.69
CA ALA A 448 18.44 20.51 6.57
C ALA A 448 18.70 19.07 7.05
N LYS A 449 19.15 18.18 6.15
CA LYS A 449 19.56 16.82 6.50
C LYS A 449 20.76 16.82 7.45
N GLN A 450 21.81 17.59 7.17
CA GLN A 450 22.98 17.68 8.04
C GLN A 450 22.65 18.18 9.46
N LYS A 451 21.70 19.11 9.60
CA LYS A 451 21.33 19.71 10.89
C LYS A 451 20.38 18.85 11.72
N TYR A 452 19.40 18.19 11.08
CA TYR A 452 18.23 17.70 11.78
C TYR A 452 17.94 16.20 11.61
N TYR A 453 18.58 15.52 10.66
CA TYR A 453 18.43 14.07 10.49
C TYR A 453 19.09 13.32 11.66
N LYS A 454 18.43 12.29 12.18
CA LYS A 454 18.85 11.50 13.35
C LYS A 454 18.87 10.00 13.05
N ASP A 455 19.31 9.64 11.84
CA ASP A 455 19.37 8.25 11.37
C ASP A 455 18.00 7.56 11.28
N GLU A 456 16.94 8.33 11.02
CA GLU A 456 15.62 7.77 10.71
C GLU A 456 15.67 6.84 9.49
N GLU A 457 14.88 5.76 9.50
CA GLU A 457 14.88 4.77 8.42
C GLU A 457 14.46 5.36 7.06
N LYS A 458 13.69 6.45 7.07
CA LYS A 458 13.14 7.09 5.87
C LYS A 458 13.20 8.61 5.95
N ILE A 459 13.57 9.24 4.85
CA ILE A 459 13.47 10.69 4.65
C ILE A 459 12.40 10.98 3.60
N ILE A 460 11.39 11.77 3.98
CA ILE A 460 10.27 12.15 3.10
C ILE A 460 10.34 13.63 2.78
N GLY A 461 10.39 13.96 1.49
CA GLY A 461 10.25 15.32 0.99
C GLY A 461 8.79 15.65 0.68
N ILE A 462 8.32 16.84 1.04
CA ILE A 462 7.02 17.38 0.64
C ILE A 462 7.25 18.72 -0.06
N GLU A 463 6.77 18.84 -1.29
CA GLU A 463 7.01 19.98 -2.18
C GLU A 463 5.77 20.28 -3.03
N ASN A 464 5.77 21.36 -3.81
CA ASN A 464 4.66 21.71 -4.72
C ASN A 464 5.11 22.00 -6.16
N THR A 465 6.42 22.13 -6.41
CA THR A 465 6.97 22.56 -7.72
C THR A 465 7.97 21.57 -8.33
N MET A 466 8.26 21.70 -9.63
CA MET A 466 9.31 20.91 -10.30
C MET A 466 10.72 21.29 -9.84
N SER A 467 10.94 22.58 -9.55
CA SER A 467 12.21 23.08 -9.02
C SER A 467 12.46 22.50 -7.62
N GLY A 468 11.43 22.48 -6.78
CA GLY A 468 11.41 21.80 -5.50
C GLY A 468 11.69 20.30 -5.59
N PHE A 469 10.95 19.58 -6.44
CA PHE A 469 11.22 18.17 -6.74
C PHE A 469 12.68 17.93 -7.14
N SER A 470 13.23 18.78 -8.01
CA SER A 470 14.61 18.65 -8.47
C SER A 470 15.63 18.83 -7.36
N ALA A 471 15.35 19.70 -6.39
CA ALA A 471 16.19 19.94 -5.22
C ALA A 471 16.15 18.76 -4.23
N VAL A 472 14.99 18.12 -4.03
CA VAL A 472 14.78 17.14 -2.94
C VAL A 472 14.96 15.67 -3.35
N LYS A 473 14.79 15.32 -4.64
CA LYS A 473 14.70 13.93 -5.14
C LYS A 473 15.92 13.04 -4.90
N ASN A 474 17.12 13.61 -4.74
CA ASN A 474 18.37 12.86 -4.53
C ASN A 474 18.74 12.75 -3.05
N ILE A 475 18.00 13.45 -2.18
CA ILE A 475 18.29 13.57 -0.75
C ILE A 475 17.31 12.70 0.06
N THR A 476 16.13 12.46 -0.51
CA THR A 476 14.99 11.79 0.11
C THR A 476 14.72 10.43 -0.54
N ASP A 477 14.09 9.53 0.23
CA ASP A 477 13.68 8.20 -0.25
C ASP A 477 12.36 8.27 -1.04
N CYS A 478 11.51 9.22 -0.65
CA CYS A 478 10.15 9.40 -1.15
C CYS A 478 9.81 10.90 -1.21
N VAL A 479 9.08 11.30 -2.26
CA VAL A 479 8.65 12.69 -2.43
C VAL A 479 7.13 12.73 -2.63
N TYR A 480 6.47 13.57 -1.84
CA TYR A 480 5.10 14.00 -2.04
C TYR A 480 5.08 15.36 -2.72
N ILE A 481 4.18 15.51 -3.69
CA ILE A 481 3.94 16.77 -4.37
C ILE A 481 2.50 17.22 -4.14
N VAL A 482 2.35 18.33 -3.42
CA VAL A 482 1.09 19.05 -3.22
C VAL A 482 0.76 19.79 -4.51
N THR A 483 -0.29 19.35 -5.20
CA THR A 483 -0.69 19.93 -6.49
C THR A 483 -2.15 19.66 -6.79
N ASP A 484 -2.79 20.54 -7.55
CA ASP A 484 -4.11 20.30 -8.12
C ASP A 484 -3.97 19.82 -9.58
N LYS A 485 -4.81 18.87 -9.99
CA LYS A 485 -4.84 18.34 -11.36
C LYS A 485 -5.10 19.38 -12.44
N HIS A 486 -5.63 20.54 -12.08
CA HIS A 486 -5.88 21.65 -12.98
C HIS A 486 -4.65 22.54 -13.22
N LEU A 487 -3.55 22.34 -12.48
CA LEU A 487 -2.30 23.08 -12.67
C LEU A 487 -1.48 22.54 -13.85
N LYS A 488 -0.83 23.45 -14.58
CA LYS A 488 0.03 23.10 -15.74
C LYS A 488 1.18 22.15 -15.36
N SER A 489 1.75 22.28 -14.16
CA SER A 489 2.81 21.39 -13.66
C SER A 489 2.38 19.94 -13.46
N TYR A 490 1.08 19.68 -13.25
CA TYR A 490 0.57 18.34 -12.96
C TYR A 490 0.97 17.33 -14.05
N GLU A 491 0.88 17.74 -15.31
CA GLU A 491 1.18 16.90 -16.47
C GLU A 491 2.67 16.52 -16.58
N ILE A 492 3.56 17.34 -16.02
CA ILE A 492 4.99 17.06 -15.97
C ILE A 492 5.31 16.24 -14.72
N LEU A 493 4.74 16.61 -13.56
CA LEU A 493 4.95 15.93 -12.28
C LEU A 493 4.43 14.50 -12.29
N LYS A 494 3.33 14.21 -13.00
CA LYS A 494 2.84 12.83 -13.20
C LYS A 494 3.82 11.92 -13.96
N THR A 495 4.88 12.47 -14.57
CA THR A 495 5.95 11.70 -15.21
C THR A 495 7.12 11.42 -14.26
N LYS A 496 7.09 11.91 -13.02
CA LYS A 496 8.14 11.69 -12.01
C LYS A 496 7.76 10.56 -11.06
N ASP A 497 8.70 10.07 -10.25
CA ASP A 497 8.42 8.98 -9.30
C ASP A 497 8.08 9.61 -7.94
N VAL A 498 6.84 10.13 -7.83
CA VAL A 498 6.36 10.95 -6.70
C VAL A 498 4.94 10.59 -6.31
N TYR A 499 4.51 10.88 -5.08
CA TYR A 499 3.11 10.83 -4.71
C TYR A 499 2.44 12.17 -4.96
N LEU A 500 1.41 12.22 -5.81
CA LEU A 500 0.63 13.45 -6.00
C LEU A 500 -0.53 13.51 -5.00
N ILE A 501 -0.64 14.62 -4.29
CA ILE A 501 -1.68 14.87 -3.29
C ILE A 501 -2.27 16.25 -3.49
N ASN A 502 -3.54 16.43 -3.13
CA ASN A 502 -4.19 17.75 -3.05
C ASN A 502 -4.72 18.04 -1.64
N ASP A 503 -4.42 17.15 -0.70
CA ASP A 503 -4.95 17.14 0.65
C ASP A 503 -3.98 16.37 1.54
N PHE A 504 -3.53 16.97 2.64
CA PHE A 504 -2.58 16.30 3.54
C PHE A 504 -3.16 15.06 4.23
N SER A 505 -4.49 14.89 4.28
CA SER A 505 -5.12 13.64 4.75
C SER A 505 -4.73 12.40 3.92
N GLN A 506 -4.13 12.60 2.74
CA GLN A 506 -3.58 11.53 1.89
C GLN A 506 -2.15 11.11 2.28
N ILE A 507 -1.44 11.94 3.07
CA ILE A 507 -0.12 11.62 3.66
C ILE A 507 -0.31 10.96 5.02
N PHE A 508 -1.12 11.60 5.86
CA PHE A 508 -1.45 11.11 7.19
C PHE A 508 -2.96 10.87 7.18
N THR A 509 -3.36 9.62 7.29
CA THR A 509 -4.77 9.37 7.48
C THR A 509 -5.12 9.80 8.90
N GLN A 510 -6.10 10.71 9.04
CA GLN A 510 -6.90 10.86 10.27
C GLN A 510 -7.74 9.61 10.58
N VAL A 511 -7.22 8.45 10.18
CA VAL A 511 -7.78 7.16 10.43
C VAL A 511 -7.39 6.83 11.85
N VAL A 512 -8.39 6.97 12.69
CA VAL A 512 -8.51 6.28 13.95
C VAL A 512 -8.53 4.77 13.63
N ASN A 513 -7.36 4.14 13.53
CA ASN A 513 -7.16 2.68 13.51
C ASN A 513 -7.16 2.09 14.91
N SER A 514 -7.29 2.93 15.93
CA SER A 514 -7.43 2.50 17.31
C SER A 514 -8.89 2.32 17.65
N GLU A 515 -9.27 1.06 17.86
CA GLU A 515 -10.65 0.67 18.17
C GLU A 515 -11.19 1.29 19.48
N GLU A 516 -10.33 1.82 20.36
CA GLU A 516 -10.73 2.53 21.58
C GLU A 516 -11.44 3.87 21.33
N ASN A 517 -11.34 4.38 20.10
CA ASN A 517 -11.98 5.63 19.69
C ASN A 517 -13.28 5.37 18.89
N ASN A 518 -13.62 4.10 18.62
CA ASN A 518 -14.88 3.74 17.99
C ASN A 518 -16.05 3.87 19.00
N GLU A 519 -17.25 4.16 18.51
CA GLU A 519 -18.45 4.25 19.35
C GLU A 519 -18.92 2.87 19.79
N PHE A 520 -19.00 1.90 18.86
CA PHE A 520 -19.47 0.55 19.15
C PHE A 520 -18.38 -0.31 19.78
N VAL A 521 -18.79 -1.20 20.69
CA VAL A 521 -17.88 -2.06 21.44
C VAL A 521 -17.22 -3.10 20.55
N SER A 522 -15.93 -3.30 20.77
CA SER A 522 -15.13 -4.38 20.20
C SER A 522 -14.13 -4.90 21.23
N SER A 523 -13.68 -6.14 21.06
CA SER A 523 -12.70 -6.77 21.96
C SER A 523 -11.39 -5.99 22.04
N VAL A 524 -10.92 -5.44 20.92
CA VAL A 524 -9.69 -4.63 20.85
C VAL A 524 -9.90 -3.23 21.41
N GLY A 525 -11.09 -2.65 21.23
CA GLY A 525 -11.44 -1.37 21.86
C GLY A 525 -11.41 -1.46 23.38
N ILE A 526 -11.93 -2.57 23.95
CA ILE A 526 -11.84 -2.84 25.40
C ILE A 526 -10.38 -3.03 25.83
N LEU A 527 -9.60 -3.81 25.09
CA LEU A 527 -8.17 -4.03 25.35
C LEU A 527 -7.42 -2.71 25.48
N LYS A 528 -7.54 -1.85 24.46
CA LYS A 528 -6.81 -0.58 24.39
C LYS A 528 -7.32 0.47 25.38
N SER A 529 -8.51 0.27 25.95
CA SER A 529 -9.07 1.13 26.98
C SER A 529 -8.62 0.76 28.41
N CYS A 530 -7.90 -0.35 28.59
CA CYS A 530 -7.37 -0.75 29.89
C CYS A 530 -6.10 0.03 30.26
N SER A 531 -5.85 0.23 31.56
CA SER A 531 -4.66 0.93 32.05
C SER A 531 -3.35 0.23 31.66
N VAL A 532 -3.34 -1.11 31.71
CA VAL A 532 -2.20 -1.95 31.33
C VAL A 532 -2.67 -3.07 30.42
N TYR A 533 -1.99 -3.25 29.29
CA TYR A 533 -2.22 -4.31 28.30
C TYR A 533 -0.89 -4.65 27.58
N SER A 534 -0.87 -5.65 26.70
CA SER A 534 0.34 -6.05 25.98
C SER A 534 0.74 -5.05 24.89
N ASN A 535 2.02 -4.70 24.80
CA ASN A 535 2.55 -3.85 23.72
C ASN A 535 2.63 -4.59 22.37
N GLU A 536 2.59 -5.92 22.36
CA GLU A 536 2.62 -6.77 21.17
C GLU A 536 1.38 -7.66 21.17
N ARG A 537 0.29 -7.20 20.53
CA ARG A 537 -0.97 -7.96 20.49
C ARG A 537 -0.82 -9.24 19.69
N ASN A 538 -1.13 -10.38 20.32
CA ASN A 538 -1.29 -11.67 19.68
C ASN A 538 -2.45 -12.42 20.37
N SER A 539 -3.55 -12.64 19.66
CA SER A 539 -4.79 -13.26 20.17
C SER A 539 -4.66 -14.75 20.50
N SER A 540 -3.50 -15.35 20.21
CA SER A 540 -3.19 -16.75 20.53
C SER A 540 -1.95 -16.91 21.39
N ASP A 541 -1.46 -15.83 22.00
CA ASP A 541 -0.31 -15.97 22.89
C ASP A 541 -0.73 -16.73 24.15
N LEU A 542 0.00 -17.79 24.46
CA LEU A 542 -0.20 -18.60 25.66
C LEU A 542 0.54 -18.01 26.86
N TYR A 543 1.36 -16.98 26.65
CA TYR A 543 2.24 -16.40 27.65
C TYR A 543 2.03 -14.90 27.74
N CYS A 544 2.20 -14.33 28.95
CA CYS A 544 2.16 -12.89 29.18
C CYS A 544 3.46 -12.22 28.71
N ARG A 545 3.70 -12.24 27.41
CA ARG A 545 4.83 -11.54 26.77
C ARG A 545 4.47 -10.07 26.51
N ALA A 546 5.48 -9.21 26.51
CA ALA A 546 5.35 -7.78 26.21
C ALA A 546 4.38 -6.99 27.13
N TYR A 547 4.07 -7.51 28.32
CA TYR A 547 3.38 -6.79 29.38
C TYR A 547 4.38 -6.04 30.25
N ASP A 548 4.08 -4.76 30.53
CA ASP A 548 4.82 -3.98 31.52
C ASP A 548 4.01 -3.85 32.82
N PHE A 549 4.05 -4.92 33.61
CA PHE A 549 3.32 -4.98 34.89
C PHE A 549 3.79 -3.92 35.91
N ASN A 550 4.98 -3.33 35.73
CA ASN A 550 5.46 -2.29 36.64
C ASN A 550 4.65 -0.99 36.53
N LYS A 551 3.89 -0.80 35.44
CA LYS A 551 2.98 0.33 35.27
C LYS A 551 1.69 0.21 36.07
N LEU A 552 1.35 -0.99 36.54
CA LEU A 552 0.08 -1.28 37.18
C LEU A 552 0.00 -0.69 38.59
N LYS A 553 -1.02 0.12 38.86
CA LYS A 553 -1.29 0.72 40.19
C LYS A 553 -2.57 0.16 40.80
N ASP A 554 -2.80 0.44 42.08
CA ASP A 554 -4.04 0.05 42.74
C ASP A 554 -5.27 0.65 42.03
N GLY A 555 -6.26 -0.20 41.77
CA GLY A 555 -7.50 0.14 41.08
C GLY A 555 -7.39 0.25 39.56
N ASP A 556 -6.20 0.07 38.97
CA ASP A 556 -6.06 0.05 37.52
C ASP A 556 -6.69 -1.20 36.89
N SER A 557 -7.05 -1.09 35.61
CA SER A 557 -7.48 -2.23 34.80
C SER A 557 -6.29 -2.89 34.10
N LEU A 558 -6.16 -4.19 34.28
CA LEU A 558 -5.17 -5.04 33.62
C LEU A 558 -5.86 -5.94 32.61
N TYR A 559 -5.52 -5.81 31.34
CA TYR A 559 -6.00 -6.69 30.29
C TYR A 559 -5.06 -7.89 30.11
N ILE A 560 -5.57 -9.11 30.16
CA ILE A 560 -4.83 -10.34 29.85
C ILE A 560 -5.61 -11.12 28.79
N CYS A 561 -4.99 -11.44 27.64
CA CYS A 561 -5.62 -12.29 26.64
C CYS A 561 -6.08 -13.62 27.28
N VAL A 562 -7.27 -14.11 26.90
CA VAL A 562 -7.86 -15.30 27.55
C VAL A 562 -6.91 -16.51 27.50
N THR A 563 -6.21 -16.70 26.39
CA THR A 563 -5.24 -17.80 26.18
C THR A 563 -4.03 -17.73 27.11
N ALA A 564 -3.67 -16.53 27.59
CA ALA A 564 -2.53 -16.29 28.48
C ALA A 564 -2.90 -16.31 29.96
N ILE A 565 -4.18 -16.51 30.31
CA ILE A 565 -4.64 -16.40 31.70
C ILE A 565 -3.96 -17.42 32.62
N LYS A 566 -3.65 -18.61 32.09
CA LYS A 566 -2.94 -19.64 32.84
C LYS A 566 -1.51 -19.21 33.18
N ASP A 567 -0.77 -18.65 32.21
CA ASP A 567 0.57 -18.13 32.45
C ASP A 567 0.54 -16.97 33.44
N PHE A 568 -0.43 -16.06 33.30
CA PHE A 568 -0.65 -14.97 34.25
C PHE A 568 -0.82 -15.48 35.69
N HIS A 569 -1.71 -16.45 35.87
CA HIS A 569 -1.96 -17.07 37.17
C HIS A 569 -0.69 -17.73 37.74
N ASP A 570 -0.05 -18.60 36.95
CA ASP A 570 1.02 -19.46 37.44
C ASP A 570 2.32 -18.69 37.70
N ASN A 571 2.62 -17.67 36.89
CA ASN A 571 3.94 -17.04 36.86
C ASN A 571 3.96 -15.57 37.32
N HIS A 572 2.84 -14.84 37.22
CA HIS A 572 2.85 -13.37 37.40
C HIS A 572 2.02 -12.90 38.59
N LEU A 573 0.81 -13.44 38.80
CA LEU A 573 -0.14 -12.97 39.82
C LEU A 573 0.45 -12.97 41.24
N LYS A 574 1.25 -13.99 41.58
CA LYS A 574 1.87 -14.10 42.91
C LYS A 574 2.79 -12.92 43.24
N ASN A 575 3.46 -12.36 42.24
CA ASN A 575 4.44 -11.28 42.40
C ASN A 575 3.82 -9.88 42.36
N MET A 576 2.54 -9.74 41.98
CA MET A 576 1.84 -8.47 41.96
C MET A 576 1.69 -7.90 43.37
N LYS A 577 1.88 -6.59 43.53
CA LYS A 577 1.73 -5.90 44.82
C LYS A 577 0.46 -5.05 44.94
N CYS A 578 -0.18 -4.80 43.81
CA CYS A 578 -1.38 -3.98 43.70
C CYS A 578 -2.64 -4.83 43.55
N LYS A 579 -3.77 -4.23 43.91
CA LYS A 579 -5.12 -4.75 43.62
C LYS A 579 -5.62 -4.11 42.33
N PHE A 580 -6.16 -4.90 41.41
CA PHE A 580 -6.52 -4.45 40.06
C PHE A 580 -7.83 -5.08 39.58
N VAL A 581 -8.44 -4.44 38.59
CA VAL A 581 -9.56 -5.02 37.83
C VAL A 581 -8.97 -5.83 36.69
N LEU A 582 -9.27 -7.12 36.64
CA LEU A 582 -8.82 -7.99 35.56
C LEU A 582 -9.80 -7.91 34.39
N VAL A 583 -9.29 -7.83 33.16
CA VAL A 583 -10.09 -7.88 31.94
C VAL A 583 -9.50 -8.95 31.02
N SER A 584 -10.32 -9.83 30.45
CA SER A 584 -9.85 -10.89 29.57
C SER A 584 -10.70 -11.06 28.33
N GLY A 585 -10.07 -10.91 27.16
CA GLY A 585 -10.72 -11.09 25.86
C GLY A 585 -9.73 -11.57 24.80
N ASP A 586 -10.06 -11.26 23.54
CA ASP A 586 -9.19 -11.50 22.38
C ASP A 586 -8.75 -12.97 22.23
N GLY A 587 -9.72 -13.87 22.33
CA GLY A 587 -9.60 -15.31 22.14
C GLY A 587 -10.99 -15.92 21.93
N ASP A 588 -11.05 -17.16 21.44
CA ASP A 588 -12.34 -17.75 21.08
C ASP A 588 -13.09 -18.38 22.25
N GLU A 589 -12.40 -18.86 23.27
CA GLU A 589 -12.99 -19.70 24.32
C GLU A 589 -13.18 -18.96 25.64
N GLY A 590 -13.98 -19.53 26.56
CA GLY A 590 -14.11 -19.03 27.93
C GLY A 590 -12.85 -19.32 28.76
N PRO A 591 -12.50 -18.45 29.72
CA PRO A 591 -11.29 -18.60 30.54
C PRO A 591 -11.26 -19.89 31.36
N GLU A 592 -12.41 -20.47 31.72
CA GLU A 592 -12.50 -21.73 32.46
C GLU A 592 -11.75 -22.90 31.81
N LYS A 593 -11.61 -22.91 30.47
CA LYS A 593 -10.88 -23.98 29.75
C LYS A 593 -9.38 -24.00 30.03
N TYR A 594 -8.84 -22.91 30.56
CA TYR A 594 -7.41 -22.76 30.86
C TYR A 594 -7.08 -23.12 32.30
N PHE A 595 -8.09 -23.50 33.09
CA PHE A 595 -7.93 -24.04 34.45
C PHE A 595 -8.15 -25.54 34.46
N HIS A 596 -7.44 -26.25 35.35
CA HIS A 596 -7.53 -27.71 35.45
C HIS A 596 -8.79 -28.20 36.17
N SER A 597 -9.51 -27.31 36.86
CA SER A 597 -10.76 -27.59 37.57
C SER A 597 -11.54 -26.29 37.82
N GLU A 598 -12.85 -26.41 38.08
CA GLU A 598 -13.69 -25.29 38.52
C GLU A 598 -13.20 -24.73 39.86
N GLU A 599 -12.72 -25.58 40.77
CA GLU A 599 -12.12 -25.14 42.04
C GLU A 599 -10.89 -24.25 41.81
N ALA A 600 -10.03 -24.58 40.84
CA ALA A 600 -8.88 -23.74 40.50
C ALA A 600 -9.30 -22.39 39.92
N PHE A 601 -10.36 -22.37 39.09
CA PHE A 601 -10.95 -21.14 38.58
C PHE A 601 -11.52 -20.26 39.72
N LEU A 602 -12.26 -20.86 40.65
CA LEU A 602 -12.82 -20.17 41.82
C LEU A 602 -11.73 -19.66 42.76
N ASN A 603 -10.66 -20.42 42.97
CA ASN A 603 -9.51 -19.97 43.76
C ASN A 603 -8.78 -18.81 43.09
N PHE A 604 -8.68 -18.81 41.75
CA PHE A 604 -8.08 -17.71 40.99
C PHE A 604 -8.88 -16.42 41.15
N ILE A 605 -10.19 -16.43 40.89
CA ILE A 605 -11.03 -15.22 40.97
C ILE A 605 -11.18 -14.69 42.41
N ASN A 606 -11.09 -15.58 43.41
CA ASN A 606 -11.14 -15.18 44.83
C ASN A 606 -9.81 -14.63 45.35
N ASN A 607 -8.76 -14.59 44.53
CA ASN A 607 -7.51 -13.93 44.90
C ASN A 607 -7.77 -12.48 45.34
N GLU A 608 -7.21 -12.09 46.49
CA GLU A 608 -7.42 -10.76 47.08
C GLU A 608 -6.95 -9.59 46.21
N LYS A 609 -6.05 -9.85 45.25
CA LYS A 609 -5.55 -8.85 44.30
C LYS A 609 -6.52 -8.58 43.15
N ILE A 610 -7.43 -9.50 42.87
CA ILE A 610 -8.45 -9.33 41.82
C ILE A 610 -9.68 -8.69 42.47
N ILE A 611 -9.90 -7.42 42.14
CA ILE A 611 -11.05 -6.64 42.63
C ILE A 611 -12.33 -7.18 41.98
N HIS A 612 -12.29 -7.25 40.65
CA HIS A 612 -13.35 -7.76 39.79
C HIS A 612 -12.72 -8.28 38.50
N TRP A 613 -13.37 -9.24 37.84
CA TRP A 613 -12.93 -9.81 36.58
C TRP A 613 -14.00 -9.66 35.51
N TYR A 614 -13.65 -8.98 34.43
CA TYR A 614 -14.44 -8.88 33.21
C TYR A 614 -13.90 -9.87 32.17
N CYS A 615 -14.71 -10.79 31.65
CA CYS A 615 -14.22 -11.74 30.63
C CYS A 615 -15.25 -12.11 29.58
N ILE A 616 -14.78 -12.54 28.41
CA ILE A 616 -15.65 -13.09 27.36
C ILE A 616 -15.96 -14.57 27.63
N ASN A 617 -17.08 -15.06 27.09
CA ASN A 617 -17.40 -16.49 26.92
C ASN A 617 -17.43 -17.38 28.19
N SER A 618 -17.42 -16.82 29.40
CA SER A 618 -17.49 -17.63 30.62
C SER A 618 -18.91 -18.02 30.99
N THR A 619 -19.10 -19.28 31.35
CA THR A 619 -20.39 -19.83 31.81
C THR A 619 -20.53 -19.88 33.34
N ILE A 620 -19.43 -19.65 34.06
CA ILE A 620 -19.40 -19.67 35.53
C ILE A 620 -20.07 -18.40 36.08
N LYS A 621 -20.81 -18.55 37.19
CA LYS A 621 -21.42 -17.43 37.92
C LYS A 621 -20.65 -17.17 39.19
N HIS A 622 -20.22 -15.92 39.39
CA HIS A 622 -19.49 -15.49 40.57
C HIS A 622 -19.71 -13.99 40.80
N GLU A 623 -19.72 -13.54 42.06
CA GLU A 623 -19.99 -12.14 42.41
C GLU A 623 -18.94 -11.16 41.85
N LYS A 624 -17.69 -11.61 41.74
CA LYS A 624 -16.57 -10.87 41.14
C LYS A 624 -16.43 -11.03 39.62
N LEU A 625 -17.36 -11.72 38.94
CA LEU A 625 -17.25 -12.00 37.50
C LEU A 625 -18.34 -11.28 36.72
N THR A 626 -17.97 -10.63 35.63
CA THR A 626 -18.93 -10.07 34.68
C THR A 626 -18.54 -10.44 33.26
N ILE A 627 -19.52 -10.93 32.50
CA ILE A 627 -19.32 -11.28 31.10
C ILE A 627 -19.34 -9.98 30.27
N ILE A 628 -18.31 -9.79 29.44
CA ILE A 628 -18.21 -8.68 28.49
C ILE A 628 -18.44 -9.16 27.06
N PRO A 629 -18.85 -8.27 26.16
CA PRO A 629 -19.10 -8.62 24.77
C PRO A 629 -17.82 -8.96 24.03
N TYR A 630 -17.94 -9.89 23.08
CA TYR A 630 -16.95 -10.03 22.01
C TYR A 630 -16.93 -8.78 21.12
N GLY A 631 -18.13 -8.25 20.83
CA GLY A 631 -18.31 -7.00 20.08
C GLY A 631 -18.07 -7.13 18.57
N LEU A 632 -17.81 -6.00 17.93
CA LEU A 632 -17.53 -5.91 16.50
C LEU A 632 -16.07 -6.28 16.18
N ASP A 633 -15.84 -6.73 14.95
CA ASP A 633 -14.51 -7.01 14.42
C ASP A 633 -14.09 -5.94 13.40
N TYR A 634 -13.37 -4.93 13.89
CA TYR A 634 -12.78 -3.90 13.04
C TYR A 634 -11.36 -4.27 12.58
N HIS A 635 -10.52 -4.85 13.45
CA HIS A 635 -9.12 -5.15 13.14
C HIS A 635 -8.89 -6.09 11.96
N THR A 636 -9.75 -7.08 11.72
CA THR A 636 -9.50 -8.07 10.66
C THR A 636 -9.36 -7.40 9.29
N MET A 637 -10.28 -6.52 8.90
CA MET A 637 -10.18 -5.79 7.64
C MET A 637 -9.09 -4.71 7.66
N SER A 638 -8.85 -4.07 8.82
CA SER A 638 -7.82 -3.03 8.96
C SER A 638 -6.40 -3.54 8.71
N PHE A 639 -6.18 -4.86 8.83
CA PHE A 639 -4.89 -5.52 8.59
C PHE A 639 -4.89 -6.49 7.39
N GLY A 640 -5.91 -6.44 6.53
CA GLY A 640 -5.97 -7.28 5.31
C GLY A 640 -6.40 -8.72 5.53
N GLY A 641 -6.92 -9.04 6.72
CA GLY A 641 -7.54 -10.33 7.00
C GLY A 641 -8.89 -10.45 6.29
N VAL A 642 -9.07 -11.59 5.60
CA VAL A 642 -10.27 -11.98 4.84
C VAL A 642 -10.51 -11.16 3.56
N PRO A 643 -9.81 -11.47 2.45
CA PRO A 643 -9.97 -10.80 1.15
C PRO A 643 -11.42 -10.76 0.63
N GLN A 644 -12.25 -11.73 1.03
CA GLN A 644 -13.66 -11.81 0.63
C GLN A 644 -14.53 -10.70 1.25
N TRP A 645 -14.12 -10.13 2.38
CA TRP A 645 -14.87 -9.03 3.02
C TRP A 645 -14.72 -7.69 2.30
N GLY A 646 -13.72 -7.56 1.44
CA GLY A 646 -13.47 -6.36 0.65
C GLY A 646 -12.04 -5.85 0.81
N HIS A 647 -11.80 -4.63 0.34
CA HIS A 647 -10.50 -3.97 0.47
C HIS A 647 -10.21 -3.60 1.93
N ILE A 648 -8.93 -3.44 2.26
CA ILE A 648 -8.48 -2.92 3.56
C ILE A 648 -9.13 -1.56 3.77
N ILE A 649 -9.90 -1.45 4.84
CA ILE A 649 -10.53 -0.23 5.31
C ILE A 649 -10.32 -0.14 6.80
N SER A 650 -10.15 1.07 7.29
CA SER A 650 -9.85 1.33 8.70
C SER A 650 -10.99 1.05 9.65
N CYS A 651 -10.70 0.96 10.95
CA CYS A 651 -11.71 0.82 12.01
C CYS A 651 -12.72 1.98 11.98
N TYR A 652 -12.25 3.20 11.73
CA TYR A 652 -13.09 4.38 11.58
C TYR A 652 -14.00 4.33 10.35
N GLU A 653 -13.45 3.98 9.18
CA GLU A 653 -14.24 3.88 7.94
C GLU A 653 -15.31 2.78 8.05
N GLN A 654 -14.96 1.65 8.68
CA GLN A 654 -15.91 0.59 8.98
C GLN A 654 -17.06 1.07 9.87
N GLU A 655 -16.77 1.88 10.89
CA GLU A 655 -17.82 2.44 11.74
C GLU A 655 -18.67 3.50 11.05
N LEU A 656 -18.08 4.37 10.22
CA LEU A 656 -18.84 5.29 9.39
C LEU A 656 -19.79 4.54 8.44
N LEU A 657 -19.31 3.45 7.83
CA LEU A 657 -20.11 2.58 6.99
C LEU A 657 -21.27 1.97 7.78
N LEU A 658 -21.00 1.41 8.96
CA LEU A 658 -22.03 0.83 9.84
C LEU A 658 -23.08 1.89 10.21
N LYS A 659 -22.66 3.09 10.64
CA LYS A 659 -23.56 4.20 10.98
C LYS A 659 -24.39 4.67 9.79
N LYS A 660 -23.79 4.71 8.59
CA LYS A 660 -24.49 5.04 7.34
C LYS A 660 -25.57 4.03 7.02
N ILE A 661 -25.27 2.73 7.08
CA ILE A 661 -26.23 1.65 6.85
C ILE A 661 -27.35 1.76 7.88
N LYS A 662 -27.02 1.83 9.18
CA LYS A 662 -27.98 1.94 10.29
C LYS A 662 -29.00 3.05 10.08
N LYS A 663 -28.56 4.25 9.65
CA LYS A 663 -29.43 5.40 9.36
C LYS A 663 -30.44 5.15 8.23
N GLN A 664 -30.15 4.23 7.33
CA GLN A 664 -31.01 3.88 6.19
C GLN A 664 -31.94 2.69 6.48
N THR A 665 -31.75 2.00 7.61
CA THR A 665 -32.56 0.83 7.96
C THR A 665 -33.94 1.22 8.48
N LYS A 666 -34.95 0.41 8.14
CA LYS A 666 -36.28 0.48 8.77
C LYS A 666 -36.24 -0.14 10.16
N PRO A 667 -37.15 0.20 11.10
CA PRO A 667 -37.29 -0.54 12.35
C PRO A 667 -37.62 -2.03 12.11
N PHE A 668 -37.21 -2.93 13.01
CA PHE A 668 -37.38 -4.40 12.80
C PHE A 668 -38.84 -4.82 12.56
N TRP A 669 -39.83 -4.10 13.11
CA TRP A 669 -41.25 -4.39 12.92
C TRP A 669 -41.80 -3.99 11.54
N GLU A 670 -41.01 -3.34 10.70
CA GLU A 670 -41.33 -3.01 9.30
C GLU A 670 -40.51 -3.83 8.28
N ARG A 671 -39.65 -4.73 8.78
CA ARG A 671 -38.81 -5.62 7.97
C ARG A 671 -39.52 -6.94 7.70
N LYS A 672 -38.95 -7.76 6.82
CA LYS A 672 -39.45 -9.13 6.57
C LYS A 672 -39.37 -9.93 7.87
N ILE A 673 -40.49 -10.46 8.35
CA ILE A 673 -40.55 -11.39 9.49
C ILE A 673 -40.01 -12.75 9.03
N MET A 674 -38.69 -12.82 8.87
CA MET A 674 -37.93 -13.96 8.41
C MET A 674 -36.50 -13.81 8.95
N CYS A 675 -35.77 -14.91 9.06
CA CYS A 675 -34.40 -14.91 9.52
C CYS A 675 -33.43 -14.71 8.35
N TYR A 676 -32.36 -13.95 8.59
CA TYR A 676 -31.20 -13.86 7.70
C TYR A 676 -30.07 -14.76 8.22
N SER A 677 -29.33 -15.39 7.31
CA SER A 677 -28.14 -16.17 7.64
C SER A 677 -27.04 -16.05 6.60
N ASN A 678 -25.81 -15.99 7.11
CA ASN A 678 -24.55 -16.19 6.41
C ASN A 678 -23.60 -17.13 7.20
N PHE A 679 -24.08 -17.83 8.24
CA PHE A 679 -23.25 -18.73 9.05
C PHE A 679 -22.88 -20.03 8.30
N HIS A 680 -23.70 -20.44 7.32
CA HIS A 680 -23.55 -21.66 6.53
C HIS A 680 -22.32 -21.64 5.60
N HIS A 681 -21.66 -20.49 5.44
CA HIS A 681 -20.37 -20.41 4.77
C HIS A 681 -19.21 -20.98 5.61
N SER A 682 -19.44 -21.31 6.88
CA SER A 682 -18.43 -21.84 7.79
C SER A 682 -19.04 -22.93 8.67
N LEU A 683 -19.33 -24.09 8.07
CA LEU A 683 -19.92 -25.26 8.76
C LEU A 683 -18.87 -26.20 9.38
N THR A 684 -17.62 -26.11 8.94
CA THR A 684 -16.56 -27.04 9.35
C THR A 684 -16.30 -26.95 10.85
N HIS A 685 -16.38 -28.10 11.55
CA HIS A 685 -16.06 -28.26 12.97
C HIS A 685 -16.98 -27.54 13.97
N ASN A 686 -18.21 -27.16 13.58
CA ASN A 686 -19.18 -26.55 14.49
C ASN A 686 -20.56 -27.24 14.43
N ILE A 687 -20.84 -28.06 15.44
CA ILE A 687 -22.08 -28.84 15.51
C ILE A 687 -23.33 -27.96 15.62
N ASP A 688 -23.24 -26.82 16.30
CA ASP A 688 -24.39 -25.93 16.51
C ASP A 688 -24.85 -25.27 15.20
N ARG A 689 -23.91 -24.87 14.34
CA ARG A 689 -24.20 -24.37 12.98
C ARG A 689 -24.86 -25.43 12.11
N VAL A 690 -24.43 -26.69 12.24
CA VAL A 690 -25.05 -27.81 11.52
C VAL A 690 -26.47 -28.06 12.03
N ASN A 691 -26.68 -28.02 13.35
CA ASN A 691 -28.01 -28.15 13.95
C ASN A 691 -28.93 -27.01 13.52
N ALA A 692 -28.47 -25.76 13.56
CA ALA A 692 -29.22 -24.60 13.07
C ALA A 692 -29.59 -24.73 11.58
N LEU A 693 -28.70 -25.28 10.75
CA LEU A 693 -28.98 -25.53 9.33
C LEU A 693 -30.06 -26.61 9.13
N ASN A 694 -30.08 -27.64 9.98
CA ASN A 694 -30.97 -28.79 9.84
C ASN A 694 -32.35 -28.60 10.48
N GLU A 695 -32.42 -27.85 11.57
CA GLU A 695 -33.62 -27.74 12.41
C GLU A 695 -34.49 -26.52 12.09
N ILE A 696 -33.91 -25.45 11.53
CA ILE A 696 -34.66 -24.24 11.18
C ILE A 696 -35.43 -24.47 9.87
N PRO A 697 -36.76 -24.26 9.83
CA PRO A 697 -37.53 -24.45 8.61
C PRO A 697 -37.04 -23.54 7.47
N ASN A 698 -36.72 -24.12 6.31
CA ASN A 698 -36.19 -23.42 5.13
C ASN A 698 -37.04 -22.23 4.64
N ASN A 699 -38.35 -22.24 4.89
CA ASN A 699 -39.26 -21.16 4.53
C ASN A 699 -39.20 -19.95 5.50
N LEU A 700 -38.48 -20.07 6.61
CA LEU A 700 -38.34 -19.03 7.65
C LEU A 700 -36.94 -18.41 7.69
N ILE A 701 -36.04 -18.83 6.79
CA ILE A 701 -34.66 -18.38 6.77
C ILE A 701 -34.19 -18.12 5.33
N TYR A 702 -33.54 -16.98 5.13
CA TYR A 702 -32.80 -16.65 3.93
C TYR A 702 -31.33 -16.97 4.13
N TYR A 703 -30.83 -17.93 3.35
CA TYR A 703 -29.40 -18.22 3.27
C TYR A 703 -28.76 -17.35 2.19
N GLN A 704 -27.82 -16.49 2.61
CA GLN A 704 -27.02 -15.69 1.69
C GLN A 704 -26.33 -16.56 0.63
N TYR A 705 -26.41 -16.12 -0.62
CA TYR A 705 -25.72 -16.76 -1.72
C TYR A 705 -24.29 -16.22 -1.88
N GLY A 706 -23.31 -17.12 -1.85
CA GLY A 706 -21.90 -16.80 -2.04
C GLY A 706 -21.25 -15.98 -0.92
N LEU A 707 -19.92 -15.84 -1.01
CA LEU A 707 -19.15 -14.96 -0.14
C LEU A 707 -19.24 -13.54 -0.69
N LEU A 708 -19.90 -12.64 0.05
CA LEU A 708 -20.08 -11.24 -0.31
C LEU A 708 -19.17 -10.36 0.53
N THR A 709 -18.97 -9.12 0.08
CA THR A 709 -18.27 -8.10 0.88
C THR A 709 -19.00 -7.85 2.20
N ARG A 710 -18.29 -7.31 3.19
CA ARG A 710 -18.86 -6.93 4.47
C ARG A 710 -19.97 -5.91 4.31
N GLU A 711 -19.77 -4.88 3.49
CA GLU A 711 -20.80 -3.89 3.17
C GLU A 711 -22.08 -4.54 2.64
N THR A 712 -21.96 -5.42 1.65
CA THR A 712 -23.12 -6.09 1.06
C THR A 712 -23.81 -7.02 2.06
N THR A 713 -23.04 -7.76 2.86
CA THR A 713 -23.56 -8.62 3.92
C THR A 713 -24.35 -7.81 4.97
N TRP A 714 -23.81 -6.67 5.39
CA TRP A 714 -24.45 -5.75 6.32
C TRP A 714 -25.74 -5.14 5.76
N ILE A 715 -25.75 -4.72 4.49
CA ILE A 715 -26.96 -4.22 3.84
C ILE A 715 -28.02 -5.33 3.75
N ASN A 716 -27.66 -6.52 3.30
CA ASN A 716 -28.58 -7.62 3.09
C ASN A 716 -29.32 -8.04 4.37
N GLN A 717 -28.64 -8.10 5.51
CA GLN A 717 -29.30 -8.49 6.77
C GLN A 717 -30.36 -7.48 7.21
N THR A 718 -30.23 -6.21 6.83
CA THR A 718 -31.15 -5.14 7.27
C THR A 718 -32.55 -5.23 6.66
N GLU A 719 -32.73 -6.09 5.66
CA GLU A 719 -34.04 -6.40 5.05
C GLU A 719 -34.91 -7.31 5.94
N TYR A 720 -34.30 -7.96 6.93
CA TYR A 720 -34.89 -9.00 7.74
C TYR A 720 -35.02 -8.56 9.20
N ALA A 721 -36.10 -8.97 9.85
CA ALA A 721 -36.32 -8.66 11.27
C ALA A 721 -35.37 -9.46 12.17
N PHE A 722 -34.98 -10.68 11.74
CA PHE A 722 -34.19 -11.60 12.54
C PHE A 722 -32.87 -11.98 11.87
N VAL A 723 -31.83 -12.24 12.68
CA VAL A 723 -30.54 -12.79 12.23
C VAL A 723 -30.21 -14.02 13.08
N VAL A 724 -29.99 -15.18 12.46
CA VAL A 724 -29.62 -16.39 13.21
C VAL A 724 -28.14 -16.33 13.56
N SER A 725 -27.82 -16.44 14.84
CA SER A 725 -26.46 -16.34 15.36
C SER A 725 -26.10 -17.60 16.17
N PRO A 726 -25.82 -18.73 15.50
CA PRO A 726 -25.31 -19.93 16.15
C PRO A 726 -23.88 -19.71 16.65
N PHE A 727 -23.42 -20.60 17.54
CA PHE A 727 -22.11 -20.48 18.15
C PHE A 727 -20.97 -20.45 17.11
N GLY A 728 -19.89 -19.76 17.47
CA GLY A 728 -18.61 -19.81 16.78
C GLY A 728 -17.71 -20.87 17.38
N VAL A 729 -16.39 -20.63 17.36
CA VAL A 729 -15.49 -21.38 18.25
C VAL A 729 -15.84 -21.05 19.73
N GLY A 730 -16.23 -19.80 19.99
CA GLY A 730 -16.84 -19.33 21.25
C GLY A 730 -18.37 -19.33 21.27
N LEU A 731 -18.90 -19.04 22.46
CA LEU A 731 -20.35 -18.93 22.72
C LEU A 731 -20.93 -17.59 22.22
N ASP A 732 -20.22 -16.47 22.44
CA ASP A 732 -20.56 -15.18 21.85
C ASP A 732 -20.03 -15.09 20.41
N CYS A 733 -20.73 -14.32 19.57
CA CYS A 733 -20.43 -14.21 18.14
C CYS A 733 -20.51 -12.76 17.67
N ILE A 734 -19.53 -12.33 16.86
CA ILE A 734 -19.51 -11.03 16.18
C ILE A 734 -20.84 -10.76 15.45
N ARG A 735 -21.45 -11.80 14.87
CA ARG A 735 -22.71 -11.72 14.13
C ARG A 735 -23.87 -11.23 15.00
N THR A 736 -23.88 -11.59 16.29
CA THR A 736 -24.88 -11.11 17.26
C THR A 736 -24.78 -9.60 17.41
N TRP A 737 -23.57 -9.08 17.57
CA TRP A 737 -23.30 -7.66 17.75
C TRP A 737 -23.55 -6.84 16.49
N GLU A 738 -23.15 -7.35 15.32
CA GLU A 738 -23.48 -6.73 14.03
C GLU A 738 -25.00 -6.58 13.86
N ALA A 739 -25.76 -7.66 14.11
CA ALA A 739 -27.22 -7.66 14.01
C ALA A 739 -27.87 -6.63 14.95
N LEU A 740 -27.43 -6.56 16.21
CA LEU A 740 -27.90 -5.55 17.17
C LEU A 740 -27.59 -4.12 16.71
N CYS A 741 -26.39 -3.88 16.19
CA CYS A 741 -25.98 -2.57 15.67
C CYS A 741 -26.87 -2.10 14.51
N PHE A 742 -27.31 -3.02 13.64
CA PHE A 742 -28.25 -2.75 12.55
C PHE A 742 -29.73 -2.79 12.97
N GLY A 743 -30.03 -2.99 14.26
CA GLY A 743 -31.40 -3.03 14.79
C GLY A 743 -32.20 -4.27 14.37
N CYS A 744 -31.52 -5.35 13.97
CA CYS A 744 -32.14 -6.67 13.83
C CYS A 744 -32.35 -7.29 15.22
N ILE A 745 -33.17 -8.34 15.30
CA ILE A 745 -33.30 -9.21 16.47
C ILE A 745 -32.41 -10.46 16.26
N PRO A 746 -31.25 -10.58 16.92
CA PRO A 746 -30.49 -11.82 16.85
C PRO A 746 -31.25 -12.96 17.52
N ILE A 747 -31.20 -14.15 16.91
CA ILE A 747 -31.66 -15.40 17.53
C ILE A 747 -30.43 -16.19 17.96
N VAL A 748 -30.32 -16.47 19.26
CA VAL A 748 -29.20 -17.19 19.87
C VAL A 748 -29.72 -18.42 20.62
N LYS A 749 -28.87 -19.44 20.75
CA LYS A 749 -29.16 -20.63 21.55
C LYS A 749 -28.72 -20.42 23.01
N LYS A 750 -29.52 -20.91 23.95
CA LYS A 750 -29.23 -20.89 25.40
C LYS A 750 -27.91 -21.64 25.70
N CYS A 751 -26.98 -21.01 26.43
CA CYS A 751 -25.64 -21.53 26.71
C CYS A 751 -24.95 -20.97 27.97
N GLY A 752 -25.64 -20.26 28.86
CA GLY A 752 -25.10 -19.79 30.15
C GLY A 752 -24.55 -18.36 30.16
N ILE A 753 -24.44 -17.71 28.99
CA ILE A 753 -23.99 -16.31 28.85
C ILE A 753 -25.15 -15.31 28.68
N GLU A 754 -26.39 -15.70 28.97
CA GLU A 754 -27.59 -14.90 28.66
C GLU A 754 -27.62 -13.54 29.37
N ASP A 755 -26.92 -13.42 30.51
CA ASP A 755 -26.79 -12.16 31.25
C ASP A 755 -26.20 -11.02 30.40
N LEU A 756 -25.37 -11.37 29.40
CA LEU A 756 -24.81 -10.44 28.44
C LEU A 756 -25.90 -9.74 27.61
N PHE A 757 -27.01 -10.44 27.34
CA PHE A 757 -28.10 -9.99 26.48
C PHE A 757 -29.29 -9.40 27.23
N ILE A 758 -29.25 -9.33 28.57
CA ILE A 758 -30.30 -8.69 29.37
C ILE A 758 -30.51 -7.25 28.88
N ASP A 759 -31.77 -6.85 28.72
CA ASP A 759 -32.21 -5.55 28.19
C ASP A 759 -31.82 -5.26 26.73
N LEU A 760 -31.34 -6.25 25.97
CA LEU A 760 -31.12 -6.15 24.52
C LEU A 760 -32.20 -6.92 23.74
N PRO A 761 -32.50 -6.53 22.48
CA PRO A 761 -33.50 -7.19 21.66
C PRO A 761 -32.97 -8.51 21.09
N VAL A 762 -32.76 -9.52 21.94
CA VAL A 762 -32.26 -10.86 21.57
C VAL A 762 -33.34 -11.91 21.84
N LEU A 763 -33.63 -12.76 20.85
CA LEU A 763 -34.49 -13.93 21.02
C LEU A 763 -33.63 -15.13 21.40
N ILE A 764 -33.83 -15.64 22.62
CA ILE A 764 -33.10 -16.81 23.12
C ILE A 764 -34.01 -18.04 22.97
N VAL A 765 -33.52 -19.05 22.24
CA VAL A 765 -34.17 -20.37 22.08
C VAL A 765 -33.40 -21.44 22.82
N ASN A 766 -34.08 -22.48 23.30
CA ASN A 766 -33.37 -23.64 23.85
C ASN A 766 -32.81 -24.51 22.73
N GLU A 767 -33.57 -24.69 21.65
CA GLU A 767 -33.23 -25.50 20.48
C GLU A 767 -33.68 -24.81 19.19
N TRP A 768 -32.99 -25.07 18.07
CA TRP A 768 -33.24 -24.34 16.81
C TRP A 768 -34.60 -24.67 16.20
N HIS A 769 -35.12 -25.88 16.44
CA HIS A 769 -36.47 -26.29 16.02
C HIS A 769 -37.61 -25.49 16.68
N GLU A 770 -37.34 -24.70 17.74
CA GLU A 770 -38.33 -23.81 18.35
C GLU A 770 -38.68 -22.61 17.44
N ILE A 771 -37.85 -22.33 16.43
CA ILE A 771 -38.08 -21.23 15.48
C ILE A 771 -39.25 -21.57 14.56
N THR A 772 -40.40 -20.98 14.88
CA THR A 772 -41.64 -21.08 14.11
C THR A 772 -42.12 -19.71 13.64
N ASN A 773 -42.98 -19.66 12.62
CA ASN A 773 -43.58 -18.41 12.17
C ASN A 773 -44.33 -17.68 13.31
N GLU A 774 -45.03 -18.44 14.15
CA GLU A 774 -45.74 -17.90 15.32
C GLU A 774 -44.77 -17.25 16.31
N LEU A 775 -43.67 -17.93 16.66
CA LEU A 775 -42.65 -17.39 17.56
C LEU A 775 -42.07 -16.07 17.02
N LEU A 776 -41.74 -16.01 15.73
CA LEU A 776 -41.19 -14.80 15.10
C LEU A 776 -42.20 -13.64 15.14
N VAL A 777 -43.46 -13.89 14.78
CA VAL A 777 -44.52 -12.86 14.78
C VAL A 777 -44.77 -12.34 16.20
N VAL A 778 -44.93 -13.24 17.19
CA VAL A 778 -45.15 -12.87 18.59
C VAL A 778 -43.95 -12.09 19.14
N THR A 779 -42.73 -12.49 18.78
CA THR A 779 -41.51 -11.79 19.22
C THR A 779 -41.47 -10.36 18.68
N VAL A 780 -41.77 -10.14 17.39
CA VAL A 780 -41.84 -8.78 16.81
C VAL A 780 -42.89 -7.93 17.53
N GLN A 781 -44.09 -8.48 17.77
CA GLN A 781 -45.17 -7.77 18.47
C GLN A 781 -44.79 -7.40 19.91
N LYS A 782 -44.13 -8.32 20.62
CA LYS A 782 -43.65 -8.10 21.99
C LYS A 782 -42.55 -7.05 22.02
N PHE A 783 -41.48 -7.25 21.23
CA PHE A 783 -40.28 -6.41 21.27
C PHE A 783 -40.55 -5.00 20.76
N LYS A 784 -41.50 -4.81 19.83
CA LYS A 784 -41.92 -3.48 19.36
C LYS A 784 -42.36 -2.56 20.51
N ASN A 785 -42.92 -3.12 21.59
CA ASN A 785 -43.44 -2.37 22.72
C ASN A 785 -42.47 -2.34 23.92
N MET A 786 -41.27 -2.91 23.79
CA MET A 786 -40.25 -2.92 24.84
C MET A 786 -39.24 -1.79 24.64
N THR A 787 -38.68 -1.31 25.75
CA THR A 787 -37.51 -0.41 25.73
C THR A 787 -36.26 -1.24 25.99
N PHE A 788 -35.22 -1.02 25.17
CA PHE A 788 -33.96 -1.76 25.25
C PHE A 788 -32.81 -0.81 25.62
N ASN A 789 -31.81 -1.34 26.33
CA ASN A 789 -30.62 -0.61 26.72
C ASN A 789 -29.53 -0.72 25.63
N TYR A 790 -29.66 0.10 24.60
CA TYR A 790 -28.68 0.15 23.50
C TYR A 790 -27.33 0.75 23.90
N GLU A 791 -27.17 1.34 25.10
CA GLU A 791 -25.85 1.78 25.58
C GLU A 791 -24.88 0.60 25.73
N LYS A 792 -25.38 -0.62 25.98
CA LYS A 792 -24.57 -1.85 26.00
C LYS A 792 -23.88 -2.17 24.66
N LEU A 793 -24.31 -1.56 23.55
CA LEU A 793 -23.62 -1.69 22.27
C LEU A 793 -22.39 -0.77 22.16
N LYS A 794 -22.26 0.23 23.04
CA LYS A 794 -21.20 1.22 22.98
C LYS A 794 -19.99 0.79 23.78
N LEU A 795 -18.80 1.06 23.25
CA LEU A 795 -17.54 0.82 23.96
C LEU A 795 -17.51 1.55 25.30
N LYS A 796 -17.94 2.83 25.29
CA LYS A 796 -17.96 3.68 26.47
C LYS A 796 -18.68 3.05 27.66
N TYR A 797 -19.81 2.36 27.44
CA TYR A 797 -20.56 1.71 28.52
C TYR A 797 -19.69 0.70 29.28
N TRP A 798 -18.99 -0.17 28.54
CA TRP A 798 -18.15 -1.21 29.13
C TRP A 798 -16.87 -0.64 29.76
N VAL A 799 -16.29 0.40 29.16
CA VAL A 799 -15.14 1.11 29.73
C VAL A 799 -15.53 1.81 31.04
N ASP A 800 -16.70 2.44 31.11
CA ASP A 800 -17.21 3.06 32.33
C ASP A 800 -17.47 1.99 33.42
N GLN A 801 -18.00 0.81 33.04
CA GLN A 801 -18.17 -0.32 33.96
C GLN A 801 -16.83 -0.84 34.49
N ILE A 802 -15.83 -1.05 33.63
CA ILE A 802 -14.50 -1.51 34.06
C ILE A 802 -13.85 -0.49 35.00
N ASN A 803 -13.97 0.80 34.69
CA ASN A 803 -13.35 1.87 35.47
C ASN A 803 -14.11 2.24 36.76
N GLN A 804 -15.31 1.72 37.00
CA GLN A 804 -16.09 2.08 38.20
C GLN A 804 -15.37 1.74 39.51
N TYR A 805 -14.47 0.75 39.49
CA TYR A 805 -13.68 0.33 40.64
C TYR A 805 -12.42 1.18 40.88
N ARG A 806 -12.05 2.06 39.94
CA ARG A 806 -10.81 2.84 39.97
C ARG A 806 -10.75 3.87 41.10
N HIS A 807 -11.90 4.32 41.59
CA HIS A 807 -12.02 5.35 42.63
C HIS A 807 -12.44 4.80 43.99
N LEU A 808 -12.67 3.49 44.09
CA LEU A 808 -12.85 2.87 45.39
C LEU A 808 -11.53 3.02 46.14
N LYS A 809 -11.56 3.61 47.34
CA LYS A 809 -10.43 3.52 48.28
C LYS A 809 -10.39 2.07 48.75
N ILE A 810 -9.58 1.23 48.10
CA ILE A 810 -9.46 -0.21 48.34
C ILE A 810 -8.30 -0.53 49.28
#